data_AF-A0A5C3LL23-F1
#
_entry.id   AF-A0A5C3LL23-F1
#
_cell.length_a   1.000
_cell.length_b   1.000
_cell.length_c   1.000
_cell.angle_alpha   90.00
_cell.angle_beta   90.00
_cell.angle_gamma   90.00
#
_symmetry.space_group_name_H-M   'P 1'
#
loop_
_entity.id
_entity.type
_entity.pdbx_description
1 polymer ?
#
loop_
_entity_poly.entity_id
_entity_poly.type
_entity_poly.pdbx_seq_one_letter_code
_entity_poly.pdbx_strand_id
1 'polypeptide(L)'
;MPAVPSISPTTGNPTPAHYIHTTEFNFVDNAGRTLLLRGVNLSGASKAPVGRPSYILEDFWECAEDGGESFVGRPLNIDDGTADVHLGRLKGWGYNMLRFPVTWEAIEHEGPGKYDEEYIDYTIRVLQKCKEYGFRVYMDPHQDTRAMFQLVHRLQGKLQERRQSFVHVDNLLLLLRRPFAKRTTMTHYASTSPFMVGRWSRFSGGSGAPFWTLPACGINPYNITATQAAIIHSEYPLAHQPDPASLPAMVWSTNYGRLLSQTVFTLFFAGRDFAPECIIDDMNIQDWLQNHYIEAMGHLADRIREFDGGSLLEECVIGWDSLNEPFEGLCGWEDLNLTPVKQGSTLKKGTYPTPAQSLRLGMGQAQTVDNWSFGVFGPSRDGTVTIDPKGRKVWADVAEDQDGEQPDGRHPKWGWKRDVTKWPLGKCIWALHGVWDVETGYILRPDYFRFKSDGDEVEFISDYWKPHWSTFTKRIRRAHPEAIMFVQPPVFAPPPRIEEEELKGRCAYSGHYYDGLTLVTRHWNWFNADALGLLRGKYSSTLQAVKIGTGAIRKSLQEQLGMLQSDVRILGSYPTVIGEIGTPMDMDGKRSYGWTDGGKYKGDYEQQERALDASLNGCDGPNSLNYTIWTYCPDDHTHEWGDGWNMEDLSIWSPDDLRARSHIGGPGQEMTSRSTLDLPEGMYEARESQAVLLRKKGGTNSIQPGESLMMRAAASSLSLATLGAASLITGTKAFKLNRPSGSNGKDAEEGAAIRAGWHSNPYDFLTDGARAVRAFSRPWPTKVVGLPSDIKFEISKAYFKLVVSVRPEDKLKEGGLGGRILDRSSLKGGTRVDVASAYDSDSEEEPLATEIYVPLVHYAHPRLLTPKKLRESSGRIRADSDQRSVNSVSDSNSIRDNASSSTVDPPTPPESESSDATALNTPQIPAQCCRHAPREVVGNDLVDVDVKVSAGRWSIEGQTLKWWYDVPAQGTPPNEYTIEIRRKGGIIKTKDYIPATYCEQFCPTGESCVVM
;
A
#
# COMPACT_ATOMS: atom_id res chain seq x y z
N MET A 1 5.76 -34.17 11.82
CA MET A 1 5.08 -32.88 12.01
C MET A 1 5.96 -31.83 11.35
N PRO A 2 5.40 -30.69 10.88
CA PRO A 2 6.13 -29.45 11.10
C PRO A 2 6.34 -29.42 12.61
N ALA A 3 7.57 -29.64 13.07
CA ALA A 3 7.84 -29.91 14.48
C ALA A 3 7.83 -28.59 15.26
N VAL A 4 6.66 -27.94 15.29
CA VAL A 4 6.37 -26.65 15.93
C VAL A 4 7.03 -26.67 17.31
N PRO A 5 8.14 -25.96 17.52
CA PRO A 5 8.86 -26.06 18.78
C PRO A 5 8.04 -25.40 19.88
N SER A 6 8.08 -25.95 21.10
CA SER A 6 7.47 -25.31 22.27
C SER A 6 8.35 -24.20 22.86
N ILE A 7 9.50 -23.94 22.23
CA ILE A 7 10.48 -22.91 22.58
C ILE A 7 10.86 -22.14 21.31
N SER A 8 11.19 -20.85 21.42
CA SER A 8 11.67 -20.09 20.27
C SER A 8 13.09 -20.53 19.88
N PRO A 9 13.39 -20.69 18.57
CA PRO A 9 14.76 -20.84 18.08
C PRO A 9 15.63 -19.59 18.29
N THR A 10 15.04 -18.41 18.54
CA THR A 10 15.79 -17.16 18.73
C THR A 10 16.15 -16.85 20.19
N THR A 11 15.22 -17.04 21.14
CA THR A 11 15.47 -16.77 22.57
C THR A 11 15.64 -18.01 23.44
N GLY A 12 15.22 -19.19 22.98
CA GLY A 12 15.16 -20.42 23.79
C GLY A 12 14.02 -20.44 24.83
N ASN A 13 13.25 -19.36 24.96
CA ASN A 13 12.12 -19.28 25.88
C ASN A 13 10.88 -20.01 25.33
N PRO A 14 9.92 -20.44 26.19
CA PRO A 14 8.65 -20.97 25.74
C PRO A 14 7.87 -19.99 24.85
N THR A 15 7.27 -20.48 23.76
CA THR A 15 6.53 -19.62 22.81
C THR A 15 5.17 -19.19 23.37
N PRO A 16 4.84 -17.87 23.43
CA PRO A 16 3.54 -17.40 23.92
C PRO A 16 2.39 -17.81 22.99
N ALA A 17 1.16 -17.88 23.52
CA ALA A 17 0.00 -18.47 22.81
C ALA A 17 -0.33 -17.83 21.45
N HIS A 18 -0.01 -16.54 21.27
CA HIS A 18 -0.22 -15.78 20.03
C HIS A 18 0.89 -15.94 18.97
N TYR A 19 2.00 -16.61 19.31
CA TYR A 19 3.22 -16.71 18.50
C TYR A 19 2.97 -17.41 17.16
N ILE A 20 3.57 -16.88 16.10
CA ILE A 20 3.50 -17.41 14.74
C ILE A 20 4.87 -17.97 14.35
N HIS A 21 4.93 -19.27 14.05
CA HIS A 21 6.12 -19.94 13.55
C HIS A 21 6.26 -19.72 12.04
N THR A 22 7.50 -19.63 11.54
CA THR A 22 7.80 -19.54 10.10
C THR A 22 8.56 -20.80 9.67
N THR A 23 7.85 -21.81 9.14
CA THR A 23 8.40 -23.15 8.89
C THR A 23 7.60 -23.93 7.82
N GLU A 24 8.21 -24.93 7.19
CA GLU A 24 7.65 -25.71 6.07
C GLU A 24 6.98 -24.85 4.97
N PHE A 25 7.57 -23.68 4.66
CA PHE A 25 7.05 -22.66 3.72
C PHE A 25 5.74 -21.97 4.15
N ASN A 26 5.37 -22.06 5.42
CA ASN A 26 4.10 -21.59 5.96
C ASN A 26 4.29 -20.73 7.23
N PHE A 27 3.28 -19.91 7.54
CA PHE A 27 3.06 -19.40 8.88
C PHE A 27 2.23 -20.44 9.65
N VAL A 28 2.56 -20.73 10.92
CA VAL A 28 1.90 -21.80 11.70
C VAL A 28 1.63 -21.34 13.15
N ASP A 29 0.44 -21.64 13.69
CA ASP A 29 0.14 -21.39 15.12
C ASP A 29 0.71 -22.48 16.05
N ASN A 30 0.77 -22.19 17.35
CA ASN A 30 1.29 -23.13 18.35
C ASN A 30 0.54 -24.47 18.44
N ALA A 31 -0.72 -24.54 17.96
CA ALA A 31 -1.48 -25.79 17.90
C ALA A 31 -1.10 -26.65 16.67
N GLY A 32 -0.44 -26.07 15.67
CA GLY A 32 -0.01 -26.74 14.44
C GLY A 32 -0.86 -26.39 13.20
N ARG A 33 -1.71 -25.37 13.25
CA ARG A 33 -2.51 -24.94 12.09
C ARG A 33 -1.73 -23.98 11.20
N THR A 34 -1.76 -24.25 9.90
CA THR A 34 -1.29 -23.32 8.86
C THR A 34 -2.14 -22.05 8.90
N LEU A 35 -1.49 -20.91 9.03
CA LEU A 35 -2.10 -19.58 8.97
C LEU A 35 -1.88 -18.99 7.59
N LEU A 36 -2.93 -18.46 6.96
CA LEU A 36 -2.77 -17.54 5.84
C LEU A 36 -2.93 -16.11 6.35
N LEU A 37 -2.09 -15.22 5.85
CA LEU A 37 -2.06 -13.82 6.21
C LEU A 37 -2.44 -12.98 4.99
N ARG A 38 -3.60 -12.32 5.05
CA ARG A 38 -4.12 -11.47 3.97
C ARG A 38 -4.57 -10.13 4.53
N GLY A 39 -4.21 -9.07 3.83
CA GLY A 39 -4.27 -7.71 4.36
C GLY A 39 -4.26 -6.60 3.34
N VAL A 40 -4.06 -5.39 3.86
CA VAL A 40 -3.79 -4.16 3.10
C VAL A 40 -2.51 -3.50 3.60
N ASN A 41 -1.94 -2.62 2.78
CA ASN A 41 -1.03 -1.59 3.23
C ASN A 41 -1.85 -0.46 3.86
N LEU A 42 -1.49 -0.04 5.08
CA LEU A 42 -2.18 0.96 5.88
C LEU A 42 -1.16 2.01 6.39
N SER A 43 -0.88 3.08 5.65
CA SER A 43 -1.47 3.42 4.32
C SER A 43 -0.49 4.17 3.42
N GLY A 44 -0.87 4.31 2.15
CA GLY A 44 -0.23 5.24 1.22
C GLY A 44 -0.38 6.72 1.57
N ALA A 45 -1.24 7.11 2.52
CA ALA A 45 -1.29 8.49 3.03
C ALA A 45 -0.13 8.80 3.99
N SER A 46 0.52 7.78 4.57
CA SER A 46 1.67 7.91 5.48
C SER A 46 2.95 8.44 4.81
N LYS A 47 2.91 8.68 3.49
CA LYS A 47 4.00 9.20 2.67
C LYS A 47 4.29 10.69 2.91
N ALA A 48 3.36 11.41 3.55
CA ALA A 48 3.46 12.84 3.84
C ALA A 48 2.67 13.22 5.12
N PRO A 49 2.98 14.38 5.75
CA PRO A 49 2.18 14.94 6.84
C PRO A 49 0.70 15.14 6.45
N VAL A 50 -0.17 15.28 7.45
CA VAL A 50 -1.61 15.55 7.24
C VAL A 50 -1.77 16.91 6.56
N GLY A 51 -2.50 16.94 5.43
CA GLY A 51 -2.72 18.19 4.69
C GLY A 51 -1.55 18.67 3.82
N ARG A 52 -0.45 17.91 3.70
CA ARG A 52 0.66 18.19 2.77
C ARG A 52 0.79 17.16 1.62
N PRO A 53 -0.27 16.89 0.83
CA PRO A 53 -0.16 15.99 -0.31
C PRO A 53 0.77 16.57 -1.39
N SER A 54 1.37 15.67 -2.16
CA SER A 54 2.54 15.94 -3.05
C SER A 54 2.38 17.00 -4.14
N TYR A 55 1.15 17.46 -4.42
CA TYR A 55 0.87 18.49 -5.42
C TYR A 55 0.92 19.93 -4.85
N ILE A 56 0.94 20.10 -3.53
CA ILE A 56 0.99 21.43 -2.89
C ILE A 56 2.44 21.94 -2.85
N LEU A 57 2.63 23.18 -3.32
CA LEU A 57 3.92 23.89 -3.28
C LEU A 57 4.00 24.92 -2.14
N GLU A 58 2.86 25.29 -1.54
CA GLU A 58 2.76 26.27 -0.45
C GLU A 58 3.47 25.76 0.83
N ASP A 59 4.40 26.58 1.33
CA ASP A 59 5.43 26.29 2.35
C ASP A 59 6.22 24.99 2.16
N PHE A 60 6.24 24.42 0.95
CA PHE A 60 6.77 23.07 0.73
C PHE A 60 8.26 22.96 1.07
N TRP A 61 9.05 24.00 0.78
CA TRP A 61 10.48 24.03 1.05
C TRP A 61 10.79 24.65 2.42
N GLU A 62 10.16 25.79 2.70
CA GLU A 62 10.38 26.61 3.89
C GLU A 62 10.03 25.84 5.17
N CYS A 63 8.89 25.15 5.18
CA CYS A 63 8.48 24.34 6.32
C CYS A 63 9.41 23.13 6.53
N ALA A 64 9.97 22.57 5.45
CA ALA A 64 10.90 21.45 5.52
C ALA A 64 12.26 21.87 6.08
N GLU A 65 12.74 23.06 5.72
CA GLU A 65 13.92 23.66 6.30
C GLU A 65 13.70 23.98 7.78
N ASP A 66 12.55 24.54 8.17
CA ASP A 66 12.21 24.86 9.57
C ASP A 66 11.90 23.64 10.46
N GLY A 67 12.20 22.44 9.97
CA GLY A 67 12.18 21.17 10.71
C GLY A 67 11.20 20.15 10.15
N GLY A 68 10.28 20.56 9.27
CA GLY A 68 9.19 19.75 8.74
C GLY A 68 7.88 19.89 9.53
N GLU A 69 6.99 18.93 9.37
CA GLU A 69 5.78 18.78 10.18
C GLU A 69 5.66 17.35 10.67
N SER A 70 5.11 17.17 11.88
CA SER A 70 4.83 15.87 12.44
C SER A 70 3.82 15.09 11.59
N PHE A 71 3.99 13.77 11.54
CA PHE A 71 3.07 12.85 10.84
C PHE A 71 1.93 12.36 11.75
N VAL A 72 1.77 12.94 12.95
CA VAL A 72 0.61 12.74 13.84
C VAL A 72 -0.70 12.88 13.05
N GLY A 73 -1.59 11.90 13.20
CA GLY A 73 -2.79 11.73 12.37
C GLY A 73 -2.68 10.62 11.33
N ARG A 74 -1.48 10.28 10.85
CA ARG A 74 -1.27 9.17 9.89
C ARG A 74 -1.17 7.81 10.60
N PRO A 75 -1.66 6.70 10.02
CA PRO A 75 -2.43 6.55 8.76
C PRO A 75 -3.96 6.61 8.95
N LEU A 76 -4.44 6.92 10.16
CA LEU A 76 -5.83 6.90 10.59
C LEU A 76 -6.02 7.93 11.72
N ASN A 77 -7.06 8.75 11.67
CA ASN A 77 -7.45 9.60 12.81
C ASN A 77 -8.06 8.76 13.95
N ILE A 78 -7.33 8.64 15.06
CA ILE A 78 -7.77 7.91 16.26
C ILE A 78 -8.54 8.80 17.26
N ASP A 79 -8.41 10.12 17.16
CA ASP A 79 -8.91 11.07 18.16
C ASP A 79 -10.32 11.61 17.83
N ASP A 80 -10.83 11.37 16.61
CA ASP A 80 -12.22 11.67 16.20
C ASP A 80 -13.16 10.44 16.11
N GLY A 81 -12.63 9.24 16.38
CA GLY A 81 -13.36 7.97 16.37
C GLY A 81 -13.50 7.31 14.99
N THR A 82 -12.96 7.89 13.92
CA THR A 82 -13.07 7.29 12.58
C THR A 82 -12.19 6.05 12.41
N ALA A 83 -11.01 5.96 13.07
CA ALA A 83 -10.16 4.76 13.05
C ALA A 83 -10.91 3.46 13.37
N ASP A 84 -11.80 3.47 14.37
CA ASP A 84 -12.60 2.30 14.77
C ASP A 84 -13.57 1.85 13.65
N VAL A 85 -14.03 2.78 12.80
CA VAL A 85 -14.85 2.51 11.62
C VAL A 85 -14.00 1.92 10.49
N HIS A 86 -12.81 2.47 10.24
CA HIS A 86 -11.91 1.98 9.19
C HIS A 86 -11.34 0.59 9.51
N LEU A 87 -10.86 0.36 10.73
CA LEU A 87 -10.41 -0.96 11.19
C LEU A 87 -11.56 -1.98 11.22
N GLY A 88 -12.77 -1.55 11.58
CA GLY A 88 -13.98 -2.38 11.54
C GLY A 88 -14.37 -2.80 10.13
N ARG A 89 -14.21 -1.91 9.14
CA ARG A 89 -14.42 -2.21 7.72
C ARG A 89 -13.38 -3.22 7.20
N LEU A 90 -12.10 -3.01 7.52
CA LEU A 90 -11.02 -3.94 7.17
C LEU A 90 -11.24 -5.34 7.78
N LYS A 91 -11.74 -5.44 9.01
CA LYS A 91 -12.16 -6.73 9.61
C LYS A 91 -13.39 -7.35 8.97
N GLY A 92 -14.41 -6.56 8.65
CA GLY A 92 -15.59 -7.07 7.93
C GLY A 92 -15.28 -7.59 6.52
N TRP A 93 -14.24 -7.06 5.87
CA TRP A 93 -13.66 -7.59 4.63
C TRP A 93 -12.74 -8.81 4.82
N GLY A 94 -12.53 -9.26 6.05
CA GLY A 94 -11.86 -10.51 6.39
C GLY A 94 -10.35 -10.42 6.60
N TYR A 95 -9.75 -9.23 6.58
CA TYR A 95 -8.30 -9.08 6.70
C TYR A 95 -7.79 -9.41 8.11
N ASN A 96 -6.67 -10.13 8.18
CA ASN A 96 -5.99 -10.45 9.44
C ASN A 96 -4.59 -9.84 9.56
N MET A 97 -3.99 -9.39 8.45
CA MET A 97 -2.69 -8.73 8.41
C MET A 97 -2.81 -7.26 7.98
N LEU A 98 -1.86 -6.44 8.40
CA LEU A 98 -1.56 -5.11 7.86
C LEU A 98 -0.06 -5.02 7.59
N ARG A 99 0.34 -4.42 6.47
CA ARG A 99 1.67 -3.84 6.29
C ARG A 99 1.55 -2.37 6.68
N PHE A 100 2.46 -1.87 7.52
CA PHE A 100 2.36 -0.54 8.13
C PHE A 100 3.54 0.34 7.71
N PRO A 101 3.40 1.10 6.60
CA PRO A 101 4.38 2.09 6.16
C PRO A 101 4.71 3.12 7.24
N VAL A 102 6.00 3.26 7.55
CA VAL A 102 6.57 4.36 8.34
C VAL A 102 7.74 4.93 7.56
N THR A 103 7.68 6.21 7.20
CA THR A 103 8.83 6.89 6.56
C THR A 103 9.87 7.26 7.61
N TRP A 104 11.13 7.35 7.20
CA TRP A 104 12.21 7.85 8.05
C TRP A 104 12.00 9.34 8.40
N GLU A 105 11.44 10.12 7.47
CA GLU A 105 11.02 11.51 7.69
C GLU A 105 10.03 11.61 8.86
N ALA A 106 9.03 10.74 8.93
CA ALA A 106 8.05 10.78 10.02
C ALA A 106 8.70 10.61 11.41
N ILE A 107 9.83 9.92 11.50
CA ILE A 107 10.57 9.72 12.77
C ILE A 107 11.58 10.85 13.02
N GLU A 108 12.32 11.31 12.01
CA GLU A 108 13.52 12.16 12.19
C GLU A 108 13.50 13.44 11.31
N HIS A 109 12.33 14.09 11.18
CA HIS A 109 12.18 15.29 10.33
C HIS A 109 13.02 16.50 10.79
N GLU A 110 13.04 16.81 12.09
CA GLU A 110 13.65 18.07 12.61
C GLU A 110 15.18 18.14 12.47
N GLY A 111 15.85 17.00 12.33
CA GLY A 111 17.30 16.92 12.17
C GLY A 111 17.92 15.59 12.64
N PRO A 112 19.18 15.34 12.29
CA PRO A 112 19.89 14.15 12.75
C PRO A 112 19.94 14.08 14.29
N GLY A 113 19.53 12.94 14.84
CA GLY A 113 19.45 12.66 16.26
C GLY A 113 18.21 13.24 16.96
N LYS A 114 17.26 13.82 16.21
CA LYS A 114 16.03 14.43 16.75
C LYS A 114 14.80 13.62 16.35
N TYR A 115 14.27 12.84 17.28
CA TYR A 115 13.12 11.97 17.02
C TYR A 115 11.79 12.63 17.42
N ASP A 116 10.77 12.46 16.59
CA ASP A 116 9.39 12.86 16.88
C ASP A 116 8.73 11.87 17.83
N GLU A 117 8.93 12.07 19.14
CA GLU A 117 8.26 11.28 20.18
C GLU A 117 6.73 11.40 20.13
N GLU A 118 6.14 12.49 19.60
CA GLU A 118 4.69 12.64 19.50
C GLU A 118 4.13 11.73 18.39
N TYR A 119 4.80 11.66 17.23
CA TYR A 119 4.47 10.70 16.18
C TYR A 119 4.77 9.25 16.57
N ILE A 120 5.84 8.99 17.34
CA ILE A 120 6.13 7.63 17.85
C ILE A 120 5.03 7.18 18.82
N ASP A 121 4.68 8.00 19.81
CA ASP A 121 3.58 7.69 20.74
C ASP A 121 2.23 7.60 20.01
N TYR A 122 1.99 8.43 18.98
CA TYR A 122 0.82 8.30 18.09
C TYR A 122 0.81 6.94 17.37
N THR A 123 1.93 6.55 16.75
CA THR A 123 2.09 5.27 16.05
C THR A 123 1.83 4.10 17.00
N ILE A 124 2.32 4.17 18.24
CA ILE A 124 2.06 3.18 19.29
C ILE A 124 0.55 3.11 19.62
N ARG A 125 -0.16 4.25 19.74
CA ARG A 125 -1.64 4.26 19.90
C ARG A 125 -2.36 3.64 18.70
N VAL A 126 -1.90 3.86 17.46
CA VAL A 126 -2.49 3.21 16.27
C VAL A 126 -2.22 1.70 16.26
N LEU A 127 -1.03 1.26 16.68
CA LEU A 127 -0.69 -0.17 16.81
C LEU A 127 -1.52 -0.83 17.92
N GLN A 128 -1.79 -0.15 19.04
CA GLN A 128 -2.74 -0.60 20.06
C GLN A 128 -4.15 -0.77 19.47
N LYS A 129 -4.62 0.17 18.65
CA LYS A 129 -5.90 0.04 17.93
C LYS A 129 -5.90 -1.13 16.93
N CYS A 130 -4.80 -1.38 16.24
CA CYS A 130 -4.65 -2.58 15.41
C CYS A 130 -4.69 -3.88 16.23
N LYS A 131 -4.13 -3.87 17.45
CA LYS A 131 -4.20 -4.97 18.42
C LYS A 131 -5.62 -5.22 18.92
N GLU A 132 -6.34 -4.17 19.33
CA GLU A 132 -7.75 -4.25 19.79
C GLU A 132 -8.65 -4.94 18.77
N TYR A 133 -8.43 -4.67 17.47
CA TYR A 133 -9.18 -5.29 16.38
C TYR A 133 -8.66 -6.69 16.01
N GLY A 134 -7.52 -7.14 16.54
CA GLY A 134 -6.94 -8.45 16.25
C GLY A 134 -6.23 -8.52 14.89
N PHE A 135 -5.49 -7.49 14.49
CA PHE A 135 -4.57 -7.53 13.36
C PHE A 135 -3.17 -7.98 13.79
N ARG A 136 -2.51 -8.75 12.92
CA ARG A 136 -1.04 -8.83 12.90
C ARG A 136 -0.51 -7.72 11.99
N VAL A 137 0.56 -7.09 12.42
CA VAL A 137 1.21 -5.97 11.74
C VAL A 137 2.67 -6.34 11.52
N TYR A 138 3.21 -6.04 10.34
CA TYR A 138 4.65 -5.89 10.19
C TYR A 138 4.98 -4.45 9.82
N MET A 139 6.01 -3.94 10.48
CA MET A 139 6.48 -2.58 10.27
C MET A 139 7.24 -2.53 8.95
N ASP A 140 6.97 -1.50 8.17
CA ASP A 140 7.52 -1.31 6.85
C ASP A 140 8.25 0.05 6.79
N PRO A 141 9.57 0.06 6.96
CA PRO A 141 10.40 1.24 6.72
C PRO A 141 10.28 1.70 5.26
N HIS A 142 9.35 2.60 5.01
CA HIS A 142 8.86 2.90 3.67
C HIS A 142 9.63 4.05 3.05
N GLN A 143 10.18 3.82 1.86
CA GLN A 143 10.51 4.86 0.91
C GLN A 143 9.70 4.63 -0.36
N ASP A 144 9.12 5.68 -0.93
CA ASP A 144 8.43 5.56 -2.21
C ASP A 144 9.42 5.71 -3.34
N THR A 145 9.53 4.61 -4.08
CA THR A 145 9.21 4.67 -5.50
C THR A 145 8.57 3.40 -6.01
N ARG A 146 8.47 3.33 -7.34
CA ARG A 146 7.87 2.28 -8.13
C ARG A 146 8.45 2.39 -9.55
N ALA A 147 8.84 1.27 -10.15
CA ALA A 147 9.32 1.17 -11.53
C ALA A 147 9.14 -0.26 -12.04
N MET A 148 8.39 -0.43 -13.13
CA MET A 148 7.80 -1.73 -13.48
C MET A 148 7.73 -1.95 -15.01
N PHE A 149 8.86 -2.17 -15.71
CA PHE A 149 8.77 -2.50 -17.15
C PHE A 149 9.93 -3.25 -17.84
N GLN A 150 9.58 -4.24 -18.69
CA GLN A 150 10.52 -5.09 -19.45
C GLN A 150 10.14 -5.42 -20.92
N LEU A 151 8.89 -5.26 -21.37
CA LEU A 151 8.38 -6.10 -22.47
C LEU A 151 8.90 -5.80 -23.90
N VAL A 152 9.21 -4.55 -24.23
CA VAL A 152 8.97 -4.05 -25.60
C VAL A 152 10.17 -3.82 -26.50
N HIS A 153 11.32 -3.40 -25.97
CA HIS A 153 12.36 -2.73 -26.80
C HIS A 153 12.86 -3.59 -27.97
N ARG A 154 12.83 -4.93 -27.81
CA ARG A 154 13.25 -5.90 -28.85
C ARG A 154 12.28 -6.05 -30.03
N LEU A 155 11.06 -5.55 -29.96
CA LEU A 155 10.12 -5.54 -31.10
C LEU A 155 10.43 -4.42 -32.10
N GLN A 156 10.85 -3.25 -31.62
CA GLN A 156 11.07 -2.09 -32.50
C GLN A 156 12.32 -2.23 -33.36
N GLY A 157 13.43 -2.75 -32.82
CA GLY A 157 14.67 -2.94 -33.57
C GLY A 157 14.49 -3.72 -34.88
N LYS A 158 13.67 -4.78 -34.88
CA LYS A 158 13.40 -5.61 -36.08
C LYS A 158 12.26 -5.10 -36.97
N LEU A 159 11.55 -4.04 -36.56
CA LEU A 159 10.52 -3.38 -37.37
C LEU A 159 11.01 -2.07 -37.99
N GLN A 160 11.99 -1.40 -37.37
CA GLN A 160 12.56 -0.15 -37.87
C GLN A 160 13.53 -0.40 -39.03
N GLU A 161 14.35 -1.46 -38.96
CA GLU A 161 15.10 -2.00 -40.12
C GLU A 161 14.18 -2.34 -41.31
N ARG A 162 12.97 -2.83 -41.03
CA ARG A 162 11.94 -3.15 -42.04
C ARG A 162 11.16 -1.95 -42.57
N ARG A 163 11.34 -0.74 -42.03
CA ARG A 163 10.71 0.48 -42.56
C ARG A 163 11.57 1.24 -43.58
N GLN A 164 12.88 0.98 -43.64
CA GLN A 164 13.76 1.52 -44.69
C GLN A 164 13.75 0.71 -46.00
N SER A 165 12.97 -0.36 -46.07
CA SER A 165 13.00 -1.35 -47.17
C SER A 165 11.61 -1.67 -47.77
N PHE A 166 10.64 -0.76 -47.65
CA PHE A 166 9.33 -0.86 -48.31
C PHE A 166 9.00 0.36 -49.18
N VAL A 167 9.56 0.37 -50.38
CA VAL A 167 9.06 1.11 -51.55
C VAL A 167 8.89 0.07 -52.67
N HIS A 168 7.73 0.08 -53.36
CA HIS A 168 7.31 -0.85 -54.42
C HIS A 168 6.95 -2.30 -54.01
N VAL A 169 5.67 -2.50 -53.68
CA VAL A 169 4.64 -3.17 -54.53
C VAL A 169 4.90 -4.63 -55.02
N ASP A 170 3.94 -5.49 -54.64
CA ASP A 170 3.41 -6.72 -55.29
C ASP A 170 4.19 -8.03 -55.51
N ASN A 171 3.44 -9.12 -55.25
CA ASN A 171 3.39 -10.44 -55.90
C ASN A 171 4.64 -11.36 -55.99
N LEU A 172 4.55 -12.45 -55.22
CA LEU A 172 4.53 -13.85 -55.70
C LEU A 172 5.58 -14.29 -56.76
N LEU A 173 6.59 -15.09 -56.34
CA LEU A 173 6.95 -16.43 -56.85
C LEU A 173 8.38 -16.91 -56.47
N LEU A 174 8.48 -18.19 -56.07
CA LEU A 174 9.55 -19.18 -56.34
C LEU A 174 11.06 -18.94 -56.03
N LEU A 175 11.62 -19.94 -55.34
CA LEU A 175 12.89 -20.65 -55.64
C LEU A 175 14.25 -19.88 -55.69
N LEU A 176 15.10 -20.04 -54.66
CA LEU A 176 16.27 -20.98 -54.66
C LEU A 176 17.20 -20.89 -53.42
N ARG A 177 17.80 -22.05 -53.08
CA ARG A 177 19.12 -22.30 -52.44
C ARG A 177 19.44 -21.83 -50.99
N ARG A 178 19.46 -22.84 -50.10
CA ARG A 178 20.33 -23.10 -48.92
C ARG A 178 21.85 -23.20 -49.29
N PRO A 179 22.81 -23.44 -48.36
CA PRO A 179 23.02 -22.97 -46.95
C PRO A 179 24.52 -22.63 -46.62
N PHE A 180 24.95 -22.81 -45.35
CA PHE A 180 26.30 -22.79 -44.70
C PHE A 180 26.72 -21.46 -43.99
N ALA A 181 27.48 -21.45 -42.88
CA ALA A 181 27.64 -22.40 -41.75
C ALA A 181 28.51 -21.86 -40.58
N LYS A 182 28.25 -22.33 -39.35
CA LYS A 182 29.17 -22.56 -38.20
C LYS A 182 30.28 -21.54 -37.84
N ARG A 183 30.29 -21.09 -36.57
CA ARG A 183 31.13 -21.69 -35.50
C ARG A 183 30.66 -21.34 -34.08
N THR A 184 31.34 -21.86 -33.05
CA THR A 184 30.79 -22.06 -31.69
C THR A 184 31.88 -22.15 -30.61
N THR A 185 31.69 -21.45 -29.48
CA THR A 185 32.21 -21.66 -28.08
C THR A 185 31.45 -20.64 -27.19
N MET A 186 30.84 -20.92 -26.02
CA MET A 186 31.31 -21.50 -24.73
C MET A 186 32.41 -20.64 -24.04
N THR A 187 32.35 -20.31 -22.73
CA THR A 187 31.64 -20.96 -21.60
C THR A 187 31.20 -20.01 -20.46
N HIS A 188 30.13 -20.42 -19.75
CA HIS A 188 29.62 -20.16 -18.38
C HIS A 188 30.17 -19.10 -17.36
N TYR A 189 29.22 -18.70 -16.49
CA TYR A 189 29.29 -18.16 -15.11
C TYR A 189 29.45 -16.63 -14.91
N ALA A 190 29.26 -16.21 -13.64
CA ALA A 190 29.09 -14.86 -13.09
C ALA A 190 27.68 -14.23 -13.17
N SER A 191 27.42 -13.37 -12.19
CA SER A 191 26.15 -12.76 -11.78
C SER A 191 25.76 -11.50 -12.56
N THR A 192 24.46 -11.23 -12.63
CA THR A 192 23.81 -10.05 -12.00
C THR A 192 22.34 -9.99 -12.43
N SER A 193 21.44 -9.64 -11.50
CA SER A 193 20.02 -9.43 -11.77
C SER A 193 19.65 -7.98 -11.46
N PRO A 194 19.16 -7.19 -12.45
CA PRO A 194 18.30 -6.05 -12.14
C PRO A 194 16.92 -6.60 -11.67
N PHE A 195 15.96 -5.82 -11.18
CA PHE A 195 15.69 -4.39 -11.36
C PHE A 195 15.28 -3.78 -10.01
N MET A 196 15.91 -2.68 -9.54
CA MET A 196 15.53 -2.07 -8.27
C MET A 196 14.99 -0.62 -8.33
N VAL A 197 14.37 -0.22 -7.21
CA VAL A 197 13.10 0.52 -7.21
C VAL A 197 13.02 1.56 -6.03
N GLY A 198 14.00 2.49 -5.91
CA GLY A 198 14.05 3.63 -4.94
C GLY A 198 14.24 5.10 -5.45
N ARG A 199 13.81 6.08 -4.64
CA ARG A 199 13.97 7.58 -4.64
C ARG A 199 13.94 7.99 -3.18
N TRP A 200 14.59 9.09 -2.86
CA TRP A 200 15.01 9.34 -1.51
C TRP A 200 13.95 9.91 -0.56
N SER A 201 13.17 10.90 -1.02
CA SER A 201 12.39 11.81 -0.14
C SER A 201 11.33 12.60 -0.92
N ARG A 202 10.33 13.21 -0.25
CA ARG A 202 9.31 14.08 -0.91
C ARG A 202 9.93 15.24 -1.67
N PHE A 203 11.02 15.76 -1.12
CA PHE A 203 11.89 16.79 -1.68
C PHE A 203 12.69 16.34 -2.92
N SER A 204 12.61 15.06 -3.29
CA SER A 204 13.12 14.45 -4.53
C SER A 204 12.01 13.85 -5.42
N GLY A 205 10.74 14.13 -5.08
CA GLY A 205 9.56 13.52 -5.69
C GLY A 205 9.32 12.04 -5.32
N GLY A 206 10.03 11.48 -4.34
CA GLY A 206 9.79 10.15 -3.73
C GLY A 206 9.22 10.28 -2.31
N SER A 207 9.30 9.27 -1.46
CA SER A 207 9.02 9.41 -0.02
C SER A 207 10.11 8.65 0.75
N GLY A 208 10.21 8.81 2.06
CA GLY A 208 11.18 8.05 2.85
C GLY A 208 12.03 8.92 3.76
N ALA A 209 13.18 9.40 3.28
CA ALA A 209 14.16 10.14 4.07
C ALA A 209 13.77 11.60 4.37
N PRO A 210 14.18 12.16 5.52
CA PRO A 210 13.93 13.56 5.88
C PRO A 210 14.72 14.58 5.04
N PHE A 211 14.23 15.82 4.98
CA PHE A 211 14.79 16.92 4.17
C PHE A 211 16.30 17.09 4.33
N TRP A 212 16.78 17.13 5.57
CA TRP A 212 18.16 17.46 5.93
C TRP A 212 19.21 16.54 5.30
N THR A 213 18.83 15.33 4.90
CA THR A 213 19.70 14.40 4.17
C THR A 213 20.14 14.94 2.80
N LEU A 214 19.38 15.84 2.18
CA LEU A 214 19.73 16.46 0.88
C LEU A 214 20.86 17.49 1.04
N PRO A 215 20.77 18.52 1.92
CA PRO A 215 21.93 19.35 2.27
C PRO A 215 23.13 18.53 2.78
N ALA A 216 22.92 17.48 3.59
CA ALA A 216 24.00 16.61 4.02
C ALA A 216 24.72 15.94 2.83
N CYS A 217 23.98 15.47 1.82
CA CYS A 217 24.53 14.97 0.55
C CYS A 217 25.11 16.06 -0.37
N GLY A 218 25.18 17.33 0.06
CA GLY A 218 25.73 18.46 -0.70
C GLY A 218 24.81 18.96 -1.81
N ILE A 219 23.49 18.74 -1.68
CA ILE A 219 22.48 19.10 -2.68
C ILE A 219 21.75 20.38 -2.26
N ASN A 220 21.68 21.36 -3.17
CA ASN A 220 20.72 22.46 -3.10
C ASN A 220 19.37 21.96 -3.66
N PRO A 221 18.29 21.93 -2.86
CA PRO A 221 17.02 21.35 -3.27
C PRO A 221 16.23 22.22 -4.27
N TYR A 222 16.26 23.54 -4.12
CA TYR A 222 15.58 24.51 -5.00
C TYR A 222 16.01 24.40 -6.48
N ASN A 223 17.18 23.83 -6.75
CA ASN A 223 17.70 23.61 -8.10
C ASN A 223 17.44 22.19 -8.66
N ILE A 224 16.70 21.32 -7.96
CA ILE A 224 16.38 19.96 -8.42
C ILE A 224 15.56 19.98 -9.73
N THR A 225 14.44 20.70 -9.76
CA THR A 225 13.60 20.81 -10.97
C THR A 225 14.30 21.62 -12.06
N ALA A 226 15.11 22.63 -11.68
CA ALA A 226 15.90 23.43 -12.60
C ALA A 226 16.91 22.61 -13.43
N THR A 227 17.57 21.65 -12.78
CA THR A 227 18.53 20.73 -13.39
C THR A 227 17.88 19.46 -13.94
N GLN A 228 16.58 19.25 -13.68
CA GLN A 228 15.88 17.96 -13.82
C GLN A 228 16.63 16.79 -13.15
N ALA A 229 17.34 17.05 -12.06
CA ALA A 229 17.96 16.03 -11.22
C ALA A 229 16.91 15.09 -10.58
N ALA A 230 15.68 15.57 -10.43
CA ALA A 230 14.46 14.78 -10.28
C ALA A 230 13.25 15.54 -10.87
N ILE A 231 12.10 14.85 -11.02
CA ILE A 231 10.78 15.48 -11.18
C ILE A 231 10.12 15.55 -9.80
N ILE A 232 9.68 16.74 -9.41
CA ILE A 232 8.87 17.00 -8.21
C ILE A 232 7.44 17.32 -8.68
N HIS A 233 6.42 16.80 -7.98
CA HIS A 233 5.02 16.89 -8.43
C HIS A 233 4.46 18.31 -8.30
N SER A 234 4.63 18.96 -7.15
CA SER A 234 4.24 20.35 -6.87
C SER A 234 4.93 21.39 -7.77
N GLU A 235 6.11 21.08 -8.31
CA GLU A 235 6.86 21.94 -9.24
C GLU A 235 6.72 21.56 -10.73
N TYR A 236 5.98 20.49 -11.06
CA TYR A 236 5.82 20.05 -12.44
C TYR A 236 4.88 21.00 -13.22
N PRO A 237 5.13 21.33 -14.51
CA PRO A 237 6.28 20.94 -15.33
C PRO A 237 7.53 21.81 -15.12
N LEU A 238 7.36 23.00 -14.53
CA LEU A 238 8.41 23.99 -14.28
C LEU A 238 8.09 24.75 -12.98
N ALA A 239 9.02 24.81 -12.03
CA ALA A 239 8.80 25.41 -10.70
C ALA A 239 8.29 26.88 -10.69
N HIS A 240 8.53 27.65 -11.77
CA HIS A 240 8.07 29.04 -11.91
C HIS A 240 6.74 29.19 -12.66
N GLN A 241 6.18 28.08 -13.15
CA GLN A 241 4.86 27.98 -13.77
C GLN A 241 4.31 26.55 -13.57
N PRO A 242 4.04 26.13 -12.31
CA PRO A 242 3.58 24.78 -12.02
C PRO A 242 2.13 24.56 -12.50
N ASP A 243 1.89 23.33 -12.93
CA ASP A 243 0.59 22.72 -13.22
C ASP A 243 0.69 21.25 -12.81
N PRO A 244 0.56 20.92 -11.50
CA PRO A 244 0.71 19.54 -11.01
C PRO A 244 -0.30 18.57 -11.61
N ALA A 245 -1.50 19.05 -11.97
CA ALA A 245 -2.53 18.25 -12.63
C ALA A 245 -2.08 17.76 -14.02
N SER A 246 -1.12 18.43 -14.65
CA SER A 246 -0.51 17.98 -15.92
C SER A 246 0.50 16.84 -15.78
N LEU A 247 0.88 16.42 -14.56
CA LEU A 247 1.89 15.38 -14.31
C LEU A 247 1.52 14.06 -15.01
N PRO A 248 2.27 13.61 -16.04
CA PRO A 248 1.92 12.41 -16.76
C PRO A 248 1.99 11.16 -15.88
N ALA A 249 0.92 10.35 -15.89
CA ALA A 249 0.83 9.09 -15.15
C ALA A 249 2.14 8.27 -15.17
N MET A 250 2.61 7.84 -14.00
CA MET A 250 3.89 7.12 -13.81
C MET A 250 5.17 7.87 -14.18
N VAL A 251 5.19 9.15 -14.60
CA VAL A 251 6.46 9.84 -14.96
C VAL A 251 7.40 10.01 -13.76
N TRP A 252 6.85 10.07 -12.55
CA TRP A 252 7.59 10.10 -11.28
C TRP A 252 8.56 8.90 -11.20
N SER A 253 8.21 7.73 -11.77
CA SER A 253 9.11 6.56 -11.92
C SER A 253 10.32 6.74 -12.86
N THR A 254 10.57 7.93 -13.38
CA THR A 254 11.76 8.23 -14.21
C THR A 254 12.94 8.75 -13.39
N ASN A 255 12.74 9.14 -12.12
CA ASN A 255 13.76 9.82 -11.30
C ASN A 255 15.01 8.98 -10.98
N TYR A 256 15.00 7.70 -11.32
CA TYR A 256 16.14 6.75 -11.28
C TYR A 256 17.15 6.91 -12.41
N GLY A 257 16.71 7.44 -13.55
CA GLY A 257 17.59 7.80 -14.66
C GLY A 257 18.24 9.16 -14.44
N ARG A 258 17.87 9.85 -13.36
CA ARG A 258 18.21 11.23 -13.05
C ARG A 258 19.22 11.29 -11.90
N LEU A 259 19.99 12.36 -11.89
CA LEU A 259 21.16 12.53 -11.02
C LEU A 259 20.88 12.29 -9.54
N LEU A 260 19.70 12.68 -9.03
CA LEU A 260 19.42 12.73 -7.60
C LEU A 260 19.36 11.33 -6.98
N SER A 261 18.44 10.47 -7.44
CA SER A 261 18.30 9.10 -6.93
C SER A 261 19.56 8.27 -7.21
N GLN A 262 20.16 8.44 -8.39
CA GLN A 262 21.43 7.80 -8.75
C GLN A 262 22.54 8.15 -7.76
N THR A 263 22.66 9.42 -7.39
CA THR A 263 23.67 9.88 -6.44
C THR A 263 23.38 9.36 -5.05
N VAL A 264 22.21 9.68 -4.48
CA VAL A 264 21.98 9.49 -3.04
C VAL A 264 21.90 8.01 -2.64
N PHE A 265 21.35 7.12 -3.47
CA PHE A 265 21.40 5.68 -3.18
C PHE A 265 22.83 5.11 -3.27
N THR A 266 23.67 5.65 -4.16
CA THR A 266 25.09 5.26 -4.21
C THR A 266 25.83 5.72 -2.95
N LEU A 267 25.52 6.91 -2.42
CA LEU A 267 26.08 7.37 -1.14
C LEU A 267 25.59 6.51 0.02
N PHE A 268 24.29 6.23 0.10
CA PHE A 268 23.69 5.42 1.17
C PHE A 268 24.21 3.99 1.20
N PHE A 269 24.35 3.31 0.05
CA PHE A 269 24.74 1.89 0.01
C PHE A 269 26.25 1.66 -0.18
N ALA A 270 26.96 2.54 -0.88
CA ALA A 270 28.32 2.30 -1.37
C ALA A 270 29.24 3.55 -1.30
N GLY A 271 28.89 4.53 -0.45
CA GLY A 271 29.65 5.77 -0.28
C GLY A 271 31.12 5.57 0.13
N ARG A 272 31.50 4.45 0.74
CA ARG A 272 32.92 4.16 1.05
C ARG A 272 33.77 3.82 -0.17
N ASP A 273 33.24 3.05 -1.12
CA ASP A 273 33.97 2.68 -2.34
C ASP A 273 33.96 3.80 -3.38
N PHE A 274 32.80 4.47 -3.55
CA PHE A 274 32.60 5.43 -4.64
C PHE A 274 32.65 6.90 -4.22
N ALA A 275 32.55 7.20 -2.92
CA ALA A 275 32.64 8.57 -2.40
C ALA A 275 33.51 8.67 -1.12
N PRO A 276 34.73 8.09 -1.08
CA PRO A 276 35.56 8.03 0.13
C PRO A 276 35.88 9.39 0.76
N GLU A 277 35.93 10.47 -0.03
CA GLU A 277 36.19 11.82 0.47
C GLU A 277 34.93 12.51 1.03
N CYS A 278 33.73 11.93 0.86
CA CYS A 278 32.49 12.46 1.40
C CYS A 278 32.35 12.14 2.90
N ILE A 279 33.00 12.97 3.73
CA ILE A 279 33.05 12.83 5.20
C ILE A 279 32.18 13.88 5.91
N ILE A 280 31.38 13.44 6.90
CA ILE A 280 30.62 14.27 7.85
C ILE A 280 30.79 13.67 9.25
N ASP A 281 31.03 14.52 10.25
CA ASP A 281 31.23 14.14 11.67
C ASP A 281 32.32 13.06 11.85
N ASP A 282 33.41 13.20 11.11
CA ASP A 282 34.53 12.25 11.00
C ASP A 282 34.16 10.84 10.48
N MET A 283 32.93 10.66 9.94
CA MET A 283 32.42 9.43 9.34
C MET A 283 32.19 9.57 7.83
N ASN A 284 32.28 8.46 7.07
CA ASN A 284 31.85 8.48 5.66
C ASN A 284 30.32 8.59 5.56
N ILE A 285 29.83 9.33 4.57
CA ILE A 285 28.41 9.58 4.29
C ILE A 285 27.56 8.30 4.25
N GLN A 286 28.11 7.16 3.81
CA GLN A 286 27.45 5.86 3.87
C GLN A 286 27.09 5.48 5.31
N ASP A 287 28.09 5.41 6.19
CA ASP A 287 27.91 4.96 7.57
C ASP A 287 27.10 5.99 8.37
N TRP A 288 27.29 7.29 8.10
CA TRP A 288 26.52 8.37 8.72
C TRP A 288 25.02 8.28 8.39
N LEU A 289 24.64 8.21 7.10
CA LEU A 289 23.23 8.07 6.69
C LEU A 289 22.62 6.73 7.14
N GLN A 290 23.34 5.62 7.02
CA GLN A 290 22.83 4.31 7.45
C GLN A 290 22.61 4.27 8.96
N ASN A 291 23.49 4.85 9.78
CA ASN A 291 23.34 4.84 11.22
C ASN A 291 22.12 5.66 11.69
N HIS A 292 21.89 6.85 11.13
CA HIS A 292 20.69 7.64 11.45
C HIS A 292 19.41 6.88 11.10
N TYR A 293 19.29 6.36 9.87
CA TYR A 293 18.15 5.55 9.45
C TYR A 293 17.93 4.31 10.34
N ILE A 294 18.99 3.56 10.64
CA ILE A 294 18.92 2.32 11.44
C ILE A 294 18.58 2.62 12.91
N GLU A 295 19.11 3.70 13.50
CA GLU A 295 18.82 4.07 14.88
C GLU A 295 17.46 4.78 15.04
N ALA A 296 16.97 5.52 14.04
CA ALA A 296 15.60 6.06 14.04
C ALA A 296 14.54 4.93 14.03
N MET A 297 14.67 3.97 13.11
CA MET A 297 13.81 2.77 13.08
C MET A 297 14.01 1.89 14.32
N GLY A 298 15.25 1.82 14.83
CA GLY A 298 15.60 1.14 16.07
C GLY A 298 14.95 1.77 17.31
N HIS A 299 14.87 3.09 17.37
CA HIS A 299 14.24 3.85 18.46
C HIS A 299 12.74 3.61 18.49
N LEU A 300 12.05 3.68 17.34
CA LEU A 300 10.65 3.27 17.24
C LEU A 300 10.44 1.83 17.76
N ALA A 301 11.35 0.90 17.45
CA ALA A 301 11.29 -0.46 17.98
C ALA A 301 11.50 -0.54 19.50
N ASP A 302 12.44 0.24 20.06
CA ASP A 302 12.67 0.36 21.52
C ASP A 302 11.43 0.90 22.24
N ARG A 303 10.81 1.95 21.71
CA ARG A 303 9.60 2.58 22.24
C ARG A 303 8.38 1.63 22.17
N ILE A 304 8.24 0.85 21.10
CA ILE A 304 7.21 -0.22 20.98
C ILE A 304 7.43 -1.34 22.02
N ARG A 305 8.69 -1.72 22.30
CA ARG A 305 9.03 -2.70 23.36
C ARG A 305 8.71 -2.16 24.76
N GLU A 306 8.91 -0.88 25.01
CA GLU A 306 8.67 -0.26 26.32
C GLU A 306 7.19 -0.10 26.64
N PHE A 307 6.36 0.09 25.62
CA PHE A 307 4.92 0.25 25.79
C PHE A 307 4.27 -1.01 26.40
N ASP A 308 3.56 -0.82 27.52
CA ASP A 308 2.78 -1.87 28.21
C ASP A 308 3.56 -3.18 28.45
N GLY A 309 4.84 -3.06 28.83
CA GLY A 309 5.73 -4.20 29.06
C GLY A 309 6.04 -5.03 27.81
N GLY A 310 5.87 -4.45 26.63
CA GLY A 310 6.05 -5.09 25.33
C GLY A 310 4.80 -5.75 24.77
N SER A 311 3.60 -5.46 25.28
CA SER A 311 2.37 -6.20 24.91
C SER A 311 1.96 -6.06 23.43
N LEU A 312 2.55 -5.13 22.67
CA LEU A 312 2.39 -5.05 21.21
C LEU A 312 3.24 -6.07 20.44
N LEU A 313 4.35 -6.53 21.01
CA LEU A 313 5.29 -7.49 20.39
C LEU A 313 4.67 -8.90 20.33
N GLU A 314 5.04 -9.66 19.30
CA GLU A 314 4.54 -10.98 18.89
C GLU A 314 3.01 -11.14 18.68
N GLU A 315 2.18 -10.32 19.32
CA GLU A 315 0.73 -10.35 19.22
C GLU A 315 0.17 -9.35 18.21
N CYS A 316 0.71 -8.14 18.15
CA CYS A 316 0.36 -7.17 17.12
C CYS A 316 1.51 -7.05 16.11
N VAL A 317 2.64 -6.47 16.51
CA VAL A 317 3.83 -6.34 15.68
C VAL A 317 4.55 -7.69 15.64
N ILE A 318 4.46 -8.41 14.52
CA ILE A 318 5.07 -9.74 14.33
C ILE A 318 6.46 -9.71 13.69
N GLY A 319 6.89 -8.55 13.19
CA GLY A 319 8.15 -8.42 12.47
C GLY A 319 8.31 -7.09 11.75
N TRP A 320 9.40 -7.00 10.99
CA TRP A 320 9.88 -5.79 10.31
C TRP A 320 10.44 -6.16 8.94
N ASP A 321 10.23 -5.32 7.92
CA ASP A 321 11.15 -5.26 6.78
C ASP A 321 12.32 -4.31 7.08
N SER A 322 13.32 -4.29 6.21
CA SER A 322 14.54 -3.48 6.35
C SER A 322 14.49 -2.13 5.64
N LEU A 323 13.89 -2.09 4.45
CA LEU A 323 13.70 -0.92 3.59
C LEU A 323 12.79 -1.34 2.44
N ASN A 324 11.65 -0.65 2.24
CA ASN A 324 10.81 -0.89 1.07
C ASN A 324 11.61 -0.70 -0.23
N GLU A 325 11.42 -1.59 -1.21
CA GLU A 325 11.93 -1.51 -2.59
C GLU A 325 13.32 -0.81 -2.75
N PRO A 326 14.45 -1.40 -2.32
CA PRO A 326 15.77 -0.73 -2.31
C PRO A 326 16.27 -0.25 -3.69
N PHE A 327 17.43 0.43 -3.78
CA PHE A 327 18.00 0.82 -5.09
C PHE A 327 19.51 0.78 -5.20
N GLU A 328 20.00 0.27 -6.33
CA GLU A 328 21.43 0.19 -6.67
C GLU A 328 22.10 1.54 -6.95
N GLY A 329 21.33 2.57 -7.31
CA GLY A 329 21.88 3.87 -7.70
C GLY A 329 22.73 3.76 -8.97
N LEU A 330 24.04 3.96 -8.83
CA LEU A 330 25.06 3.78 -9.87
C LEU A 330 25.87 2.49 -9.71
N CYS A 331 25.69 1.72 -8.64
CA CYS A 331 26.46 0.50 -8.36
C CYS A 331 26.32 -0.51 -9.52
N GLY A 332 27.45 -0.96 -10.07
CA GLY A 332 27.50 -1.92 -11.18
C GLY A 332 27.27 -1.34 -12.59
N TRP A 333 27.23 -0.01 -12.76
CA TRP A 333 27.04 0.60 -14.09
C TRP A 333 28.24 0.40 -15.03
N GLU A 334 27.97 -0.12 -16.24
CA GLU A 334 28.99 -0.47 -17.25
C GLU A 334 29.67 0.75 -17.92
N ASP A 335 28.91 1.80 -18.27
CA ASP A 335 29.42 3.04 -18.90
C ASP A 335 28.46 4.22 -18.65
N LEU A 336 28.92 5.25 -17.96
CA LEU A 336 28.18 6.49 -17.66
C LEU A 336 27.79 7.32 -18.90
N ASN A 337 28.45 7.14 -20.04
CA ASN A 337 28.09 7.83 -21.29
C ASN A 337 26.83 7.24 -21.94
N LEU A 338 26.50 6.00 -21.64
CA LEU A 338 25.41 5.25 -22.26
C LEU A 338 24.18 5.20 -21.37
N THR A 339 23.02 5.03 -22.01
CA THR A 339 21.87 4.40 -21.32
C THR A 339 22.06 2.89 -21.42
N PRO A 340 21.81 2.10 -20.35
CA PRO A 340 21.91 0.65 -20.39
C PRO A 340 21.15 0.04 -21.58
N VAL A 341 21.88 -0.70 -22.42
CA VAL A 341 21.36 -1.37 -23.63
C VAL A 341 20.78 -2.74 -23.32
N LYS A 342 21.27 -3.40 -22.27
CA LYS A 342 20.42 -4.27 -21.44
C LYS A 342 19.35 -3.35 -20.84
N GLN A 343 18.06 -3.61 -21.09
CA GLN A 343 16.99 -2.89 -20.41
C GLN A 343 17.22 -3.05 -18.89
N GLY A 344 17.19 -1.95 -18.14
CA GLY A 344 17.59 -1.86 -16.72
C GLY A 344 16.71 -0.85 -15.96
N SER A 345 16.67 -0.95 -14.64
CA SER A 345 15.82 -0.32 -13.59
C SER A 345 14.89 0.88 -13.91
N THR A 346 15.19 1.81 -14.81
CA THR A 346 14.38 3.03 -15.02
C THR A 346 13.28 2.88 -16.08
N LEU A 347 12.07 3.41 -15.81
CA LEU A 347 11.04 3.60 -16.83
C LEU A 347 11.46 4.67 -17.86
N LYS A 348 11.49 4.31 -19.15
CA LYS A 348 11.67 5.28 -20.25
C LYS A 348 10.36 5.99 -20.57
N LYS A 349 10.16 7.19 -20.01
CA LYS A 349 9.02 8.09 -20.29
C LYS A 349 9.45 9.55 -20.07
N GLY A 350 8.98 10.48 -20.90
CA GLY A 350 9.40 11.88 -20.87
C GLY A 350 10.89 12.05 -21.22
N THR A 351 11.53 13.07 -20.64
CA THR A 351 12.97 13.32 -20.80
C THR A 351 13.80 12.21 -20.15
N TYR A 352 14.82 11.72 -20.86
CA TYR A 352 15.68 10.64 -20.39
C TYR A 352 17.16 10.96 -20.64
N PRO A 353 17.87 11.58 -19.69
CA PRO A 353 19.32 11.79 -19.76
C PRO A 353 20.11 10.47 -19.61
N THR A 354 21.32 10.40 -20.15
CA THR A 354 22.35 9.46 -19.68
C THR A 354 22.98 9.99 -18.37
N PRO A 355 23.68 9.17 -17.55
CA PRO A 355 24.38 9.68 -16.37
C PRO A 355 25.33 10.82 -16.71
N ALA A 356 26.08 10.74 -17.81
CA ALA A 356 26.94 11.81 -18.30
C ALA A 356 26.19 13.13 -18.59
N GLN A 357 24.95 13.06 -19.09
CA GLN A 357 24.11 14.24 -19.28
C GLN A 357 23.55 14.75 -17.94
N SER A 358 23.09 13.85 -17.07
CA SER A 358 22.65 14.14 -15.70
C SER A 358 23.73 14.88 -14.89
N LEU A 359 24.99 14.45 -14.96
CA LEU A 359 26.15 15.08 -14.30
C LEU A 359 26.36 16.53 -14.76
N ARG A 360 26.31 16.78 -16.08
CA ARG A 360 26.44 18.13 -16.67
C ARG A 360 25.27 19.05 -16.33
N LEU A 361 24.04 18.52 -16.40
CA LEU A 361 22.83 19.24 -15.96
C LEU A 361 22.93 19.63 -14.49
N GLY A 362 23.43 18.75 -13.62
CA GLY A 362 23.67 19.04 -12.21
C GLY A 362 24.69 20.16 -11.95
N MET A 363 25.63 20.39 -12.87
CA MET A 363 26.55 21.54 -12.87
C MET A 363 26.03 22.74 -13.68
N GLY A 364 24.73 22.80 -13.95
CA GLY A 364 24.08 23.93 -14.61
C GLY A 364 24.26 24.02 -16.13
N GLN A 365 24.90 23.02 -16.75
CA GLN A 365 25.18 23.00 -18.19
C GLN A 365 23.98 22.46 -18.97
N ALA A 366 23.51 23.20 -19.98
CA ALA A 366 22.40 22.76 -20.83
C ALA A 366 22.74 21.47 -21.60
N GLN A 367 21.78 20.55 -21.72
CA GLN A 367 21.93 19.28 -22.45
C GLN A 367 20.68 18.99 -23.29
N THR A 368 20.90 18.48 -24.52
CA THR A 368 19.84 17.90 -25.34
C THR A 368 19.76 16.40 -25.09
N VAL A 369 18.65 15.95 -24.49
CA VAL A 369 18.42 14.55 -24.07
C VAL A 369 17.37 13.88 -24.95
N ASP A 370 17.35 12.54 -24.98
CA ASP A 370 16.28 11.80 -25.66
C ASP A 370 14.93 12.01 -24.92
N ASN A 371 13.83 12.06 -25.69
CA ASN A 371 12.47 12.05 -25.15
C ASN A 371 11.71 10.78 -25.56
N TRP A 372 10.95 10.21 -24.64
CA TRP A 372 10.29 8.91 -24.78
C TRP A 372 8.80 8.98 -24.47
N SER A 373 7.97 8.58 -25.43
CA SER A 373 6.56 8.22 -25.17
C SER A 373 6.46 6.76 -24.76
N PHE A 374 5.36 6.42 -24.09
CA PHE A 374 5.04 5.06 -23.69
C PHE A 374 3.64 4.70 -24.20
N GLY A 375 3.54 3.70 -25.07
CA GLY A 375 2.29 3.23 -25.64
C GLY A 375 1.95 1.78 -25.28
N VAL A 376 0.96 1.22 -25.98
CA VAL A 376 0.59 -0.20 -25.89
C VAL A 376 1.76 -1.11 -26.30
N PHE A 377 2.55 -0.66 -27.28
CA PHE A 377 3.85 -1.23 -27.62
C PHE A 377 5.01 -0.52 -26.88
N GLY A 378 4.80 -0.20 -25.61
CA GLY A 378 5.80 0.22 -24.61
C GLY A 378 6.58 1.51 -24.94
N PRO A 379 7.80 1.67 -24.38
CA PRO A 379 8.57 2.90 -24.52
C PRO A 379 9.22 3.01 -25.91
N SER A 380 9.09 4.18 -26.52
CA SER A 380 9.71 4.52 -27.80
C SER A 380 10.19 5.96 -27.81
N ARG A 381 11.41 6.19 -28.32
CA ARG A 381 11.92 7.54 -28.52
C ARG A 381 11.12 8.26 -29.61
N ASP A 382 10.54 9.40 -29.26
CA ASP A 382 9.73 10.23 -30.16
C ASP A 382 10.39 11.57 -30.53
N GLY A 383 11.44 11.97 -29.81
CA GLY A 383 12.23 13.16 -30.13
C GLY A 383 13.41 13.36 -29.18
N THR A 384 13.82 14.62 -29.08
CA THR A 384 14.82 15.10 -28.12
C THR A 384 14.35 16.41 -27.52
N VAL A 385 14.68 16.67 -26.25
CA VAL A 385 14.36 17.91 -25.54
C VAL A 385 15.65 18.53 -25.03
N THR A 386 15.82 19.84 -25.20
CA THR A 386 16.92 20.59 -24.56
C THR A 386 16.46 21.07 -23.19
N ILE A 387 17.19 20.64 -22.16
CA ILE A 387 17.05 21.10 -20.78
C ILE A 387 18.16 22.13 -20.54
N ASP A 388 17.79 23.32 -20.07
CA ASP A 388 18.72 24.41 -19.76
C ASP A 388 18.50 24.89 -18.32
N PRO A 389 19.38 24.53 -17.37
CA PRO A 389 19.30 24.99 -15.99
C PRO A 389 19.61 26.49 -15.82
N LYS A 390 20.20 27.12 -16.85
CA LYS A 390 20.72 28.50 -16.87
C LYS A 390 21.80 28.75 -15.83
N GLY A 391 22.76 27.83 -15.72
CA GLY A 391 23.89 27.90 -14.80
C GLY A 391 23.59 27.47 -13.36
N ARG A 392 22.31 27.28 -12.98
CA ARG A 392 21.92 26.80 -11.65
C ARG A 392 22.39 25.37 -11.41
N LYS A 393 23.12 25.15 -10.30
CA LYS A 393 23.71 23.86 -9.90
C LYS A 393 22.76 23.13 -8.95
N VAL A 394 22.67 21.80 -9.03
CA VAL A 394 22.01 21.00 -7.97
C VAL A 394 22.90 20.81 -6.75
N TRP A 395 24.19 21.15 -6.87
CA TRP A 395 25.17 21.07 -5.79
C TRP A 395 25.17 22.38 -5.01
N ALA A 396 25.07 22.28 -3.69
CA ALA A 396 25.10 23.42 -2.79
C ALA A 396 26.43 24.18 -2.88
N ASP A 397 26.42 25.48 -2.60
CA ASP A 397 27.58 26.39 -2.74
C ASP A 397 27.56 27.47 -1.65
N VAL A 398 28.62 27.51 -0.82
CA VAL A 398 28.75 28.41 0.36
C VAL A 398 28.71 29.90 -0.01
N ALA A 399 28.92 30.26 -1.28
CA ALA A 399 28.82 31.64 -1.75
C ALA A 399 27.43 32.03 -2.31
N GLU A 400 26.58 31.05 -2.63
CA GLU A 400 25.26 31.25 -3.28
C GLU A 400 24.09 30.91 -2.34
N ASP A 401 24.25 29.94 -1.43
CA ASP A 401 23.22 29.44 -0.52
C ASP A 401 23.26 30.17 0.84
N GLN A 402 22.34 31.11 1.07
CA GLN A 402 22.40 32.03 2.23
C GLN A 402 22.24 31.35 3.59
N ASP A 403 21.52 30.23 3.64
CA ASP A 403 21.27 29.43 4.85
C ASP A 403 22.06 28.10 4.87
N GLY A 404 23.04 27.97 3.96
CA GLY A 404 23.89 26.80 3.80
C GLY A 404 25.00 26.66 4.85
N GLU A 405 25.96 25.76 4.59
CA GLU A 405 27.04 25.47 5.53
C GLU A 405 28.03 26.62 5.71
N GLN A 406 28.50 26.77 6.95
CA GLN A 406 29.55 27.73 7.30
C GLN A 406 30.90 27.30 6.69
N PRO A 407 31.85 28.23 6.46
CA PRO A 407 33.16 27.91 5.88
C PRO A 407 34.05 26.92 6.67
N ASP A 408 33.69 26.55 7.91
CA ASP A 408 34.36 25.48 8.69
C ASP A 408 33.71 24.09 8.52
N GLY A 409 32.70 23.99 7.65
CA GLY A 409 31.94 22.78 7.35
C GLY A 409 30.69 22.58 8.19
N ARG A 410 30.35 23.49 9.12
CA ARG A 410 29.20 23.32 10.00
C ARG A 410 27.88 23.75 9.36
N HIS A 411 26.86 22.90 9.43
CA HIS A 411 25.51 23.34 9.10
C HIS A 411 24.93 24.20 10.23
N PRO A 412 24.51 25.46 9.99
CA PRO A 412 24.04 26.35 11.05
C PRO A 412 22.80 25.81 11.79
N LYS A 413 21.92 25.12 11.06
CA LYS A 413 20.64 24.58 11.56
C LYS A 413 20.74 23.21 12.26
N TRP A 414 21.48 22.27 11.66
CA TRP A 414 21.53 20.87 12.09
C TRP A 414 22.83 20.46 12.79
N GLY A 415 23.84 21.33 12.82
CA GLY A 415 25.03 21.18 13.69
C GLY A 415 26.10 20.18 13.25
N TRP A 416 25.83 19.30 12.26
CA TRP A 416 26.84 18.42 11.67
C TRP A 416 28.01 19.20 11.09
N LYS A 417 29.16 18.55 10.94
CA LYS A 417 30.37 19.13 10.37
C LYS A 417 30.94 18.30 9.23
N ARG A 418 30.92 18.85 8.02
CA ARG A 418 31.61 18.31 6.83
C ARG A 418 33.12 18.49 6.90
N ASP A 419 33.89 17.54 6.38
CA ASP A 419 35.32 17.76 6.13
C ASP A 419 35.51 18.58 4.84
N VAL A 420 35.50 19.90 4.96
CA VAL A 420 35.70 20.84 3.84
C VAL A 420 37.09 20.75 3.20
N THR A 421 38.07 20.05 3.81
CA THR A 421 39.39 19.82 3.19
C THR A 421 39.33 18.72 2.13
N LYS A 422 38.36 17.81 2.27
CA LYS A 422 38.10 16.68 1.38
C LYS A 422 36.90 16.93 0.45
N TRP A 423 35.81 17.44 1.02
CA TRP A 423 34.54 17.67 0.37
C TRP A 423 34.17 19.16 0.39
N PRO A 424 34.84 20.00 -0.42
CA PRO A 424 34.37 21.35 -0.66
C PRO A 424 33.03 21.32 -1.43
N LEU A 425 32.13 22.22 -1.05
CA LEU A 425 30.88 22.47 -1.77
C LEU A 425 31.14 23.27 -3.07
N GLY A 426 30.10 23.50 -3.88
CA GLY A 426 30.12 24.17 -5.18
C GLY A 426 30.47 23.27 -6.37
N LYS A 427 30.82 22.00 -6.13
CA LYS A 427 31.26 21.04 -7.16
C LYS A 427 30.54 19.68 -7.04
N CYS A 428 30.24 19.08 -8.19
CA CYS A 428 29.74 17.71 -8.26
C CYS A 428 30.68 16.70 -7.58
N ILE A 429 30.15 15.89 -6.66
CA ILE A 429 30.95 14.90 -5.91
C ILE A 429 31.59 13.83 -6.82
N TRP A 430 31.00 13.54 -7.97
CA TRP A 430 31.59 12.63 -8.96
C TRP A 430 32.75 13.31 -9.71
N ALA A 431 32.72 14.64 -9.88
CA ALA A 431 33.89 15.39 -10.38
C ALA A 431 34.95 15.64 -9.29
N LEU A 432 34.58 15.59 -8.00
CA LEU A 432 35.52 15.58 -6.88
C LEU A 432 36.36 14.29 -6.91
N HIS A 433 35.71 13.13 -7.07
CA HIS A 433 36.36 11.81 -7.17
C HIS A 433 36.97 11.49 -8.55
N GLY A 434 37.11 12.48 -9.44
CA GLY A 434 37.78 12.33 -10.74
C GLY A 434 37.04 11.46 -11.77
N VAL A 435 35.73 11.24 -11.61
CA VAL A 435 34.91 10.47 -12.56
C VAL A 435 34.76 11.22 -13.89
N TRP A 436 34.66 12.55 -13.83
CA TRP A 436 34.50 13.43 -14.99
C TRP A 436 35.10 14.81 -14.73
N ASP A 437 35.44 15.52 -15.82
CA ASP A 437 35.90 16.90 -15.77
C ASP A 437 34.77 17.89 -16.11
N VAL A 438 34.66 18.96 -15.32
CA VAL A 438 33.57 19.94 -15.41
C VAL A 438 33.80 20.95 -16.55
N GLU A 439 35.04 21.34 -16.81
CA GLU A 439 35.37 22.39 -17.80
C GLU A 439 35.17 21.89 -19.23
N THR A 440 35.66 20.69 -19.53
CA THR A 440 35.52 20.03 -20.84
C THR A 440 34.24 19.20 -20.97
N GLY A 441 33.62 18.81 -19.85
CA GLY A 441 32.47 17.92 -19.80
C GLY A 441 32.79 16.45 -20.13
N TYR A 442 34.05 16.05 -20.25
CA TYR A 442 34.42 14.66 -20.56
C TYR A 442 34.30 13.74 -19.34
N ILE A 443 33.75 12.55 -19.55
CA ILE A 443 33.82 11.45 -18.58
C ILE A 443 35.22 10.85 -18.64
N LEU A 444 35.93 10.86 -17.51
CA LEU A 444 37.31 10.39 -17.38
C LEU A 444 37.36 8.90 -17.00
N ARG A 445 36.40 8.44 -16.21
CA ARG A 445 36.25 7.04 -15.75
C ARG A 445 34.83 6.54 -16.05
N PRO A 446 34.54 6.07 -17.28
CA PRO A 446 33.19 5.67 -17.68
C PRO A 446 32.63 4.50 -16.88
N ASP A 447 33.51 3.61 -16.44
CA ASP A 447 33.27 2.37 -15.70
C ASP A 447 33.48 2.52 -14.18
N TYR A 448 33.51 3.75 -13.66
CA TYR A 448 33.87 4.06 -12.27
C TYR A 448 33.12 3.22 -11.22
N PHE A 449 31.82 2.98 -11.44
CA PHE A 449 30.96 2.27 -10.50
C PHE A 449 30.85 0.76 -10.75
N ARG A 450 31.58 0.24 -11.75
CA ARG A 450 31.56 -1.18 -12.13
C ARG A 450 32.40 -2.04 -11.19
N PHE A 451 33.47 -1.47 -10.65
CA PHE A 451 34.46 -2.16 -9.83
C PHE A 451 34.60 -1.49 -8.46
N LYS A 452 34.74 -2.31 -7.41
CA LYS A 452 35.02 -1.85 -6.04
C LYS A 452 36.45 -1.31 -5.92
N SER A 453 36.77 -0.74 -4.75
CA SER A 453 38.12 -0.25 -4.44
C SER A 453 39.22 -1.33 -4.45
N ASP A 454 38.86 -2.61 -4.29
CA ASP A 454 39.75 -3.78 -4.41
C ASP A 454 39.98 -4.27 -5.85
N GLY A 455 39.13 -3.85 -6.80
CA GLY A 455 39.16 -4.25 -8.21
C GLY A 455 38.16 -5.35 -8.61
N ASP A 456 37.39 -5.93 -7.68
CA ASP A 456 36.33 -6.89 -8.01
C ASP A 456 35.11 -6.18 -8.64
N GLU A 457 34.41 -6.89 -9.55
CA GLU A 457 33.18 -6.40 -10.19
C GLU A 457 31.99 -6.44 -9.21
N VAL A 458 31.23 -5.35 -9.15
CA VAL A 458 30.18 -5.12 -8.14
C VAL A 458 28.99 -6.07 -8.26
N GLU A 459 28.61 -6.68 -7.14
CA GLU A 459 27.36 -7.44 -6.99
C GLU A 459 26.54 -6.81 -5.85
N PHE A 460 25.69 -5.83 -6.19
CA PHE A 460 25.00 -4.95 -5.22
C PHE A 460 24.25 -5.69 -4.09
N ILE A 461 23.67 -6.86 -4.36
CA ILE A 461 22.90 -7.61 -3.36
C ILE A 461 23.82 -8.10 -2.24
N SER A 462 24.97 -8.67 -2.58
CA SER A 462 25.91 -9.26 -1.62
C SER A 462 26.94 -8.26 -1.09
N ASP A 463 27.42 -7.31 -1.90
CA ASP A 463 28.40 -6.29 -1.49
C ASP A 463 27.79 -5.20 -0.59
N TYR A 464 26.55 -4.77 -0.85
CA TYR A 464 25.98 -3.55 -0.22
C TYR A 464 24.62 -3.74 0.46
N TRP A 465 23.64 -4.36 -0.19
CA TRP A 465 22.32 -4.57 0.41
C TRP A 465 22.36 -5.53 1.61
N LYS A 466 23.03 -6.68 1.50
CA LYS A 466 23.10 -7.68 2.57
C LYS A 466 23.79 -7.15 3.84
N PRO A 467 24.92 -6.43 3.79
CA PRO A 467 25.51 -5.79 4.97
C PRO A 467 24.59 -4.76 5.64
N HIS A 468 23.83 -3.99 4.86
CA HIS A 468 22.82 -3.07 5.39
C HIS A 468 21.69 -3.82 6.11
N TRP A 469 21.04 -4.77 5.42
CA TRP A 469 19.98 -5.63 5.98
C TRP A 469 20.43 -6.36 7.26
N SER A 470 21.67 -6.84 7.27
CA SER A 470 22.30 -7.50 8.42
C SER A 470 22.46 -6.55 9.62
N THR A 471 22.88 -5.31 9.38
CA THR A 471 23.06 -4.28 10.41
C THR A 471 21.71 -3.82 10.99
N PHE A 472 20.73 -3.57 10.11
CA PHE A 472 19.34 -3.27 10.50
C PHE A 472 18.73 -4.40 11.34
N THR A 473 18.83 -5.65 10.88
CA THR A 473 18.35 -6.86 11.60
C THR A 473 18.96 -6.97 12.99
N LYS A 474 20.26 -6.69 13.12
CA LYS A 474 20.99 -6.68 14.41
C LYS A 474 20.56 -5.53 15.32
N ARG A 475 20.06 -4.41 14.78
CA ARG A 475 19.51 -3.31 15.57
C ARG A 475 18.09 -3.62 16.07
N ILE A 476 17.18 -3.99 15.18
CA ILE A 476 15.78 -4.29 15.53
C ILE A 476 15.70 -5.40 16.58
N ARG A 477 16.51 -6.47 16.45
CA ARG A 477 16.51 -7.59 17.40
C ARG A 477 17.11 -7.28 18.78
N ARG A 478 17.59 -6.05 19.05
CA ARG A 478 17.84 -5.56 20.42
C ARG A 478 16.54 -5.17 21.12
N ALA A 479 15.54 -4.72 20.36
CA ALA A 479 14.24 -4.28 20.87
C ALA A 479 13.16 -5.36 20.76
N HIS A 480 13.10 -6.05 19.61
CA HIS A 480 12.14 -7.10 19.29
C HIS A 480 12.93 -8.37 18.89
N PRO A 481 13.42 -9.19 19.85
CA PRO A 481 14.27 -10.34 19.55
C PRO A 481 13.60 -11.36 18.63
N GLU A 482 12.31 -11.63 18.85
CA GLU A 482 11.50 -12.57 18.08
C GLU A 482 11.04 -12.05 16.71
N ALA A 483 11.60 -10.94 16.20
CA ALA A 483 11.17 -10.33 14.95
C ALA A 483 11.33 -11.29 13.76
N ILE A 484 10.19 -11.59 13.11
CA ILE A 484 10.19 -12.12 11.75
C ILE A 484 10.79 -11.03 10.86
N MET A 485 11.97 -11.30 10.30
CA MET A 485 12.50 -10.40 9.26
C MET A 485 11.75 -10.70 7.97
N PHE A 486 11.04 -9.69 7.49
CA PHE A 486 10.53 -9.66 6.13
C PHE A 486 11.72 -9.27 5.24
N VAL A 487 11.98 -10.09 4.24
CA VAL A 487 13.19 -10.02 3.40
C VAL A 487 12.80 -9.49 2.02
N GLN A 488 12.85 -8.17 1.87
CA GLN A 488 12.68 -7.47 0.60
C GLN A 488 14.05 -7.04 0.03
N PRO A 489 14.67 -7.86 -0.84
CA PRO A 489 15.81 -7.44 -1.64
C PRO A 489 15.31 -6.61 -2.85
N PRO A 490 16.17 -6.17 -3.78
CA PRO A 490 15.50 -5.98 -5.43
C PRO A 490 14.26 -6.72 -5.96
N VAL A 491 13.31 -5.91 -6.44
CA VAL A 491 12.02 -6.29 -7.01
C VAL A 491 12.26 -7.26 -8.16
N PHE A 492 11.63 -8.44 -8.07
CA PHE A 492 11.80 -9.55 -9.00
C PHE A 492 13.22 -10.15 -9.13
N ALA A 493 14.18 -9.71 -8.33
CA ALA A 493 15.48 -10.35 -8.21
C ALA A 493 15.48 -11.28 -6.97
N PRO A 494 16.24 -12.38 -7.01
CA PRO A 494 16.26 -13.32 -5.91
C PRO A 494 16.91 -12.71 -4.66
N PRO A 495 16.46 -13.08 -3.44
CA PRO A 495 17.23 -12.77 -2.23
C PRO A 495 18.58 -13.49 -2.27
N PRO A 496 19.62 -12.95 -1.62
CA PRO A 496 20.86 -13.67 -1.44
C PRO A 496 20.65 -14.83 -0.45
N ARG A 497 21.61 -15.77 -0.42
CA ARG A 497 21.70 -16.71 0.70
C ARG A 497 22.02 -15.93 1.98
N ILE A 498 21.22 -16.16 3.02
CA ILE A 498 21.43 -15.67 4.39
C ILE A 498 21.54 -16.92 5.27
N GLU A 499 22.44 -16.92 6.24
CA GLU A 499 22.71 -18.11 7.07
C GLU A 499 21.70 -18.24 8.22
N GLU A 500 21.46 -19.45 8.69
CA GLU A 500 20.40 -19.73 9.67
C GLU A 500 20.70 -19.14 11.05
N GLU A 501 21.97 -18.91 11.39
CA GLU A 501 22.40 -18.18 12.59
C GLU A 501 21.95 -16.70 12.57
N GLU A 502 21.69 -16.15 11.37
CA GLU A 502 21.19 -14.79 11.15
C GLU A 502 19.68 -14.74 10.87
N LEU A 503 19.08 -15.79 10.27
CA LEU A 503 17.62 -15.89 10.12
C LEU A 503 16.90 -16.32 11.43
N LYS A 504 17.53 -17.21 12.19
CA LYS A 504 17.11 -17.74 13.52
C LYS A 504 15.71 -18.33 13.59
N GLY A 505 15.20 -18.93 12.52
CA GLY A 505 13.83 -19.44 12.46
C GLY A 505 12.75 -18.36 12.45
N ARG A 506 13.10 -17.09 12.14
CA ARG A 506 12.21 -15.92 12.14
C ARG A 506 12.37 -15.11 10.84
N CYS A 507 11.85 -15.64 9.73
CA CYS A 507 12.02 -15.03 8.39
C CYS A 507 10.79 -15.25 7.50
N ALA A 508 10.49 -14.29 6.63
CA ALA A 508 9.55 -14.43 5.52
C ALA A 508 10.06 -13.65 4.29
N TYR A 509 9.83 -14.17 3.07
CA TYR A 509 10.14 -13.43 1.84
C TYR A 509 8.98 -12.48 1.49
N SER A 510 9.25 -11.19 1.28
CA SER A 510 8.23 -10.11 1.16
C SER A 510 8.09 -9.51 -0.25
N GLY A 511 8.69 -10.11 -1.27
CA GLY A 511 8.74 -9.56 -2.64
C GLY A 511 7.39 -9.13 -3.25
N HIS A 512 7.40 -8.00 -3.97
CA HIS A 512 6.20 -7.35 -4.52
C HIS A 512 5.75 -7.90 -5.89
N TYR A 513 4.49 -7.64 -6.29
CA TYR A 513 3.99 -7.97 -7.62
C TYR A 513 2.87 -7.05 -8.14
N TYR A 514 3.07 -6.50 -9.34
CA TYR A 514 2.03 -5.77 -10.08
C TYR A 514 1.94 -6.24 -11.55
N ASP A 515 0.73 -6.14 -12.12
CA ASP A 515 0.56 -6.21 -13.58
C ASP A 515 1.11 -4.93 -14.23
N GLY A 516 2.38 -4.99 -14.66
CA GLY A 516 3.08 -3.85 -15.25
C GLY A 516 2.45 -3.31 -16.55
N LEU A 517 1.65 -4.08 -17.29
CA LEU A 517 0.95 -3.57 -18.47
C LEU A 517 -0.25 -2.72 -18.03
N THR A 518 -1.11 -3.27 -17.19
CA THR A 518 -2.32 -2.57 -16.69
C THR A 518 -1.94 -1.36 -15.83
N LEU A 519 -0.88 -1.45 -15.03
CA LEU A 519 -0.38 -0.34 -14.20
C LEU A 519 0.09 0.85 -15.05
N VAL A 520 0.92 0.64 -16.06
CA VAL A 520 1.52 1.73 -16.84
C VAL A 520 0.55 2.28 -17.91
N THR A 521 -0.38 1.45 -18.42
CA THR A 521 -1.40 1.90 -19.39
C THR A 521 -2.70 2.40 -18.75
N ARG A 522 -2.92 2.15 -17.45
CA ARG A 522 -4.19 2.41 -16.73
C ARG A 522 -5.41 1.84 -17.48
N HIS A 523 -5.25 0.65 -18.03
CA HIS A 523 -6.26 -0.05 -18.84
C HIS A 523 -6.15 -1.57 -18.72
N TRP A 524 -7.27 -2.25 -18.45
CA TRP A 524 -7.32 -3.72 -18.44
C TRP A 524 -7.43 -4.29 -19.86
N ASN A 525 -6.32 -4.83 -20.36
CA ASN A 525 -6.16 -5.28 -21.74
C ASN A 525 -6.68 -6.73 -21.97
N TRP A 526 -7.16 -7.02 -23.19
CA TRP A 526 -7.57 -8.38 -23.62
C TRP A 526 -6.38 -9.33 -23.91
N PHE A 527 -5.16 -8.80 -23.84
CA PHE A 527 -3.88 -9.50 -23.93
C PHE A 527 -2.97 -8.96 -22.83
N ASN A 528 -1.94 -9.71 -22.46
CA ASN A 528 -0.88 -9.26 -21.55
C ASN A 528 0.43 -9.99 -21.90
N ALA A 529 1.46 -9.95 -21.04
CA ALA A 529 2.67 -10.75 -21.18
C ALA A 529 3.23 -11.24 -19.85
N ASP A 530 3.96 -12.34 -19.93
CA ASP A 530 4.78 -12.88 -18.84
C ASP A 530 6.08 -12.07 -18.70
N ALA A 531 5.99 -10.93 -18.01
CA ALA A 531 7.08 -9.98 -17.84
C ALA A 531 8.21 -10.54 -16.95
N LEU A 532 7.86 -11.22 -15.86
CA LEU A 532 8.83 -11.88 -14.98
C LEU A 532 9.49 -13.08 -15.68
N GLY A 533 8.74 -13.85 -16.47
CA GLY A 533 9.31 -14.91 -17.29
C GLY A 533 10.26 -14.37 -18.36
N LEU A 534 9.95 -13.22 -18.99
CA LEU A 534 10.88 -12.56 -19.90
C LEU A 534 12.18 -12.13 -19.18
N LEU A 535 12.03 -11.53 -17.99
CA LEU A 535 13.12 -11.12 -17.10
C LEU A 535 14.02 -12.31 -16.72
N ARG A 536 13.45 -13.39 -16.18
CA ARG A 536 14.15 -14.61 -15.78
C ARG A 536 14.52 -15.54 -16.96
N GLY A 537 14.47 -15.06 -18.21
CA GLY A 537 14.99 -15.77 -19.38
C GLY A 537 14.15 -16.97 -19.86
N LYS A 538 12.90 -17.13 -19.40
CA LYS A 538 11.96 -18.23 -19.74
C LYS A 538 11.66 -18.34 -21.24
N TYR A 539 11.94 -17.30 -22.02
CA TYR A 539 11.60 -17.19 -23.44
C TYR A 539 12.77 -16.78 -24.32
N SER A 540 12.91 -17.45 -25.48
CA SER A 540 13.89 -17.09 -26.50
C SER A 540 13.47 -15.88 -27.36
N SER A 541 12.22 -15.41 -27.22
CA SER A 541 11.69 -14.21 -27.89
C SER A 541 10.54 -13.56 -27.11
N THR A 542 10.40 -12.24 -27.21
CA THR A 542 9.33 -11.47 -26.55
C THR A 542 7.92 -11.90 -26.98
N LEU A 543 7.75 -12.37 -28.22
CA LEU A 543 6.45 -12.84 -28.72
C LEU A 543 5.92 -14.09 -27.98
N GLN A 544 6.78 -14.91 -27.37
CA GLN A 544 6.35 -16.06 -26.57
C GLN A 544 5.89 -15.66 -25.15
N ALA A 545 6.31 -14.48 -24.68
CA ALA A 545 5.83 -13.94 -23.41
C ALA A 545 4.37 -13.47 -23.51
N VAL A 546 3.91 -13.02 -24.69
CA VAL A 546 2.55 -12.52 -24.92
C VAL A 546 1.49 -13.59 -24.63
N LYS A 547 0.40 -13.19 -23.97
CA LYS A 547 -0.76 -14.00 -23.59
C LYS A 547 -2.02 -13.34 -24.14
N ILE A 548 -2.92 -14.10 -24.72
CA ILE A 548 -4.16 -13.58 -25.34
C ILE A 548 -5.37 -14.24 -24.68
N GLY A 549 -6.35 -13.42 -24.28
CA GLY A 549 -7.56 -13.85 -23.60
C GLY A 549 -7.38 -14.03 -22.09
N THR A 550 -8.43 -13.71 -21.33
CA THR A 550 -8.43 -13.66 -19.86
C THR A 550 -7.93 -14.95 -19.18
N GLY A 551 -8.26 -16.12 -19.73
CA GLY A 551 -7.78 -17.41 -19.20
C GLY A 551 -6.25 -17.57 -19.30
N ALA A 552 -5.64 -17.16 -20.41
CA ALA A 552 -4.19 -17.21 -20.58
C ALA A 552 -3.47 -16.14 -19.74
N ILE A 553 -4.06 -14.95 -19.60
CA ILE A 553 -3.55 -13.89 -18.74
C ILE A 553 -3.53 -14.36 -17.28
N ARG A 554 -4.67 -14.82 -16.73
CA ARG A 554 -4.77 -15.30 -15.33
C ARG A 554 -3.78 -16.43 -15.03
N LYS A 555 -3.67 -17.42 -15.92
CA LYS A 555 -2.66 -18.49 -15.77
C LYS A 555 -1.23 -17.93 -15.75
N SER A 556 -0.95 -16.91 -16.56
CA SER A 556 0.36 -16.27 -16.60
C SER A 556 0.65 -15.40 -15.37
N LEU A 557 -0.35 -14.78 -14.73
CA LEU A 557 -0.16 -14.09 -13.45
C LEU A 557 0.15 -15.11 -12.34
N GLN A 558 -0.58 -16.23 -12.30
CA GLN A 558 -0.35 -17.34 -11.38
C GLN A 558 1.03 -18.01 -11.58
N GLU A 559 1.46 -18.24 -12.82
CA GLU A 559 2.82 -18.76 -13.12
C GLU A 559 3.93 -17.79 -12.68
N GLN A 560 3.70 -16.48 -12.71
CA GLN A 560 4.67 -15.48 -12.27
C GLN A 560 4.73 -15.39 -10.74
N LEU A 561 3.58 -15.37 -10.06
CA LEU A 561 3.51 -15.36 -8.61
C LEU A 561 4.08 -16.65 -7.99
N GLY A 562 3.85 -17.81 -8.61
CA GLY A 562 4.50 -19.08 -8.23
C GLY A 562 6.01 -19.09 -8.49
N MET A 563 6.50 -18.33 -9.48
CA MET A 563 7.94 -18.14 -9.70
C MET A 563 8.57 -17.29 -8.59
N LEU A 564 7.97 -16.16 -8.21
CA LEU A 564 8.44 -15.36 -7.06
C LEU A 564 8.38 -16.16 -5.76
N GLN A 565 7.29 -16.90 -5.53
CA GLN A 565 7.19 -17.80 -4.37
C GLN A 565 8.33 -18.82 -4.32
N SER A 566 8.85 -19.26 -5.47
CA SER A 566 9.95 -20.23 -5.50
C SER A 566 11.32 -19.66 -5.07
N ASP A 567 11.51 -18.33 -5.10
CA ASP A 567 12.77 -17.69 -4.70
C ASP A 567 13.05 -17.82 -3.18
N VAL A 568 12.02 -18.00 -2.34
CA VAL A 568 12.18 -18.21 -0.89
C VAL A 568 13.03 -19.44 -0.54
N ARG A 569 13.14 -20.40 -1.46
CA ARG A 569 13.97 -21.60 -1.34
C ARG A 569 15.48 -21.29 -1.21
N ILE A 570 15.89 -20.07 -1.53
CA ILE A 570 17.26 -19.57 -1.33
C ILE A 570 17.51 -19.18 0.13
N LEU A 571 16.47 -18.73 0.85
CA LEU A 571 16.49 -18.42 2.29
C LEU A 571 16.24 -19.67 3.14
N GLY A 572 15.42 -20.61 2.67
CA GLY A 572 15.17 -21.87 3.37
C GLY A 572 13.72 -22.35 3.23
N SER A 573 13.20 -22.98 4.29
CA SER A 573 11.80 -23.44 4.36
C SER A 573 10.86 -22.39 4.96
N TYR A 574 11.05 -21.13 4.54
CA TYR A 574 10.34 -19.96 5.07
C TYR A 574 9.10 -19.60 4.23
N PRO A 575 8.06 -18.97 4.82
CA PRO A 575 6.89 -18.50 4.10
C PRO A 575 7.17 -17.31 3.18
N THR A 576 6.27 -17.13 2.22
CA THR A 576 6.25 -15.96 1.32
C THR A 576 5.00 -15.12 1.57
N VAL A 577 5.17 -13.80 1.59
CA VAL A 577 4.13 -12.77 1.50
C VAL A 577 4.40 -11.94 0.25
N ILE A 578 3.36 -11.62 -0.51
CA ILE A 578 3.46 -10.58 -1.53
C ILE A 578 3.20 -9.23 -0.83
N GLY A 579 4.25 -8.47 -0.54
CA GLY A 579 4.18 -7.24 0.27
C GLY A 579 3.27 -6.18 -0.33
N GLU A 580 3.26 -6.09 -1.66
CA GLU A 580 2.34 -5.26 -2.44
C GLU A 580 1.78 -6.00 -3.65
N ILE A 581 0.46 -5.91 -3.80
CA ILE A 581 -0.27 -6.28 -5.01
C ILE A 581 -1.49 -5.35 -5.17
N GLY A 582 -1.85 -4.97 -6.39
CA GLY A 582 -2.94 -4.01 -6.61
C GLY A 582 -3.19 -3.67 -8.08
N THR A 583 -4.07 -2.70 -8.32
CA THR A 583 -4.42 -2.20 -9.65
C THR A 583 -4.79 -0.71 -9.57
N PRO A 584 -4.52 0.12 -10.60
CA PRO A 584 -4.96 1.51 -10.61
C PRO A 584 -6.49 1.59 -10.67
N MET A 585 -7.09 2.47 -9.88
CA MET A 585 -8.53 2.71 -9.87
C MET A 585 -8.97 3.73 -10.92
N ASP A 586 -8.07 4.62 -11.35
CA ASP A 586 -8.33 5.72 -12.29
C ASP A 586 -8.38 5.31 -13.78
N MET A 587 -8.67 4.04 -14.06
CA MET A 587 -8.63 3.45 -15.40
C MET A 587 -9.51 4.17 -16.44
N ASP A 588 -9.13 3.98 -17.71
CA ASP A 588 -9.83 4.52 -18.89
C ASP A 588 -10.01 6.05 -18.85
N GLY A 589 -9.14 6.77 -18.13
CA GLY A 589 -9.23 8.22 -17.94
C GLY A 589 -10.26 8.62 -16.89
N LYS A 590 -10.27 7.96 -15.73
CA LYS A 590 -11.23 8.20 -14.63
C LYS A 590 -12.69 7.96 -15.02
N ARG A 591 -12.90 6.96 -15.88
CA ARG A 591 -14.20 6.56 -16.42
C ARG A 591 -15.20 6.18 -15.33
N SER A 592 -14.74 5.42 -14.33
CA SER A 592 -15.51 5.01 -13.15
C SER A 592 -15.90 6.18 -12.24
N TYR A 593 -15.24 7.34 -12.35
CA TYR A 593 -15.59 8.55 -11.60
C TYR A 593 -16.63 9.42 -12.34
N GLY A 594 -16.99 9.02 -13.57
CA GLY A 594 -17.91 9.71 -14.45
C GLY A 594 -17.27 10.82 -15.30
N TRP A 595 -15.94 10.87 -15.38
CA TRP A 595 -15.22 11.94 -16.07
C TRP A 595 -15.21 11.76 -17.60
N THR A 596 -15.45 10.54 -18.09
CA THR A 596 -15.69 10.22 -19.51
C THR A 596 -17.17 9.94 -19.76
N ASP A 597 -17.54 9.73 -21.04
CA ASP A 597 -18.85 9.18 -21.45
C ASP A 597 -20.09 9.95 -20.95
N GLY A 598 -19.94 11.23 -20.59
CA GLY A 598 -20.99 12.04 -20.01
C GLY A 598 -21.49 11.55 -18.64
N GLY A 599 -20.64 10.88 -17.86
CA GLY A 599 -20.98 10.34 -16.55
C GLY A 599 -21.66 8.96 -16.56
N LYS A 600 -21.89 8.35 -17.74
CA LYS A 600 -22.64 7.10 -17.90
C LYS A 600 -22.14 5.94 -17.03
N TYR A 601 -20.84 5.89 -16.75
CA TYR A 601 -20.19 4.79 -16.03
C TYR A 601 -19.72 5.19 -14.61
N LYS A 602 -20.29 6.25 -14.01
CA LYS A 602 -19.96 6.63 -12.63
C LYS A 602 -20.35 5.51 -11.65
N GLY A 603 -19.39 5.05 -10.85
CA GLY A 603 -19.52 3.90 -9.94
C GLY A 603 -19.25 2.53 -10.58
N ASP A 604 -19.06 2.45 -11.90
CA ASP A 604 -18.75 1.19 -12.59
C ASP A 604 -17.25 0.89 -12.51
N TYR A 605 -16.89 -0.02 -11.60
CA TYR A 605 -15.52 -0.51 -11.39
C TYR A 605 -15.26 -1.88 -12.06
N GLU A 606 -16.02 -2.31 -13.07
CA GLU A 606 -15.90 -3.67 -13.62
C GLU A 606 -14.49 -3.98 -14.16
N GLN A 607 -13.82 -3.03 -14.80
CA GLN A 607 -12.48 -3.23 -15.37
C GLN A 607 -11.40 -3.37 -14.29
N GLN A 608 -11.49 -2.58 -13.23
CA GLN A 608 -10.68 -2.65 -12.03
C GLN A 608 -10.93 -3.98 -11.28
N GLU A 609 -12.19 -4.39 -11.14
CA GLU A 609 -12.58 -5.68 -10.55
C GLU A 609 -11.97 -6.85 -11.33
N ARG A 610 -12.04 -6.82 -12.67
CA ARG A 610 -11.44 -7.85 -13.53
C ARG A 610 -9.91 -7.93 -13.39
N ALA A 611 -9.22 -6.79 -13.34
CA ALA A 611 -7.77 -6.72 -13.19
C ALA A 611 -7.29 -7.16 -11.80
N LEU A 612 -7.94 -6.67 -10.74
CA LEU A 612 -7.62 -7.02 -9.36
C LEU A 612 -7.95 -8.48 -9.06
N ASP A 613 -9.09 -9.00 -9.50
CA ASP A 613 -9.42 -10.42 -9.36
C ASP A 613 -8.45 -11.31 -10.14
N ALA A 614 -8.01 -10.91 -11.35
CA ALA A 614 -7.01 -11.67 -12.10
C ALA A 614 -5.67 -11.76 -11.35
N SER A 615 -5.26 -10.68 -10.68
CA SER A 615 -4.03 -10.63 -9.87
C SER A 615 -4.16 -11.46 -8.59
N LEU A 616 -5.25 -11.31 -7.83
CA LEU A 616 -5.47 -12.04 -6.58
C LEU A 616 -5.74 -13.55 -6.80
N ASN A 617 -6.34 -13.95 -7.93
CA ASN A 617 -6.40 -15.36 -8.32
C ASN A 617 -5.01 -15.96 -8.61
N GLY A 618 -4.01 -15.13 -8.92
CA GLY A 618 -2.63 -15.56 -9.05
C GLY A 618 -1.96 -15.89 -7.72
N CYS A 619 -2.47 -15.34 -6.61
CA CYS A 619 -2.09 -15.74 -5.26
C CYS A 619 -2.85 -17.00 -4.79
N ASP A 620 -4.08 -17.20 -5.28
CA ASP A 620 -4.87 -18.42 -5.09
C ASP A 620 -4.38 -19.57 -6.02
N GLY A 621 -5.14 -20.67 -6.05
CA GLY A 621 -4.81 -21.93 -6.70
C GLY A 621 -3.79 -22.73 -5.90
N PRO A 622 -2.79 -23.36 -6.55
CA PRO A 622 -1.75 -24.14 -5.87
C PRO A 622 -0.66 -23.27 -5.22
N ASN A 623 -0.69 -21.94 -5.42
CA ASN A 623 0.29 -21.02 -4.82
C ASN A 623 -0.04 -20.75 -3.35
N SER A 624 -1.32 -20.74 -2.96
CA SER A 624 -1.80 -20.50 -1.58
C SER A 624 -1.14 -19.30 -0.88
N LEU A 625 -0.84 -18.24 -1.62
CA LEU A 625 -0.01 -17.12 -1.16
C LEU A 625 -0.72 -16.21 -0.15
N ASN A 626 0.12 -15.67 0.75
CA ASN A 626 -0.15 -14.54 1.62
C ASN A 626 0.08 -13.23 0.85
N TYR A 627 -0.66 -12.17 1.15
CA TYR A 627 -0.49 -10.88 0.46
C TYR A 627 -1.01 -9.67 1.25
N THR A 628 -0.47 -8.50 0.96
CA THR A 628 -1.00 -7.20 1.39
C THR A 628 -1.33 -6.33 0.18
N ILE A 629 -2.60 -5.93 0.05
CA ILE A 629 -3.05 -5.13 -1.10
C ILE A 629 -2.57 -3.68 -0.92
N TRP A 630 -1.97 -3.11 -1.96
CA TRP A 630 -1.74 -1.67 -2.03
C TRP A 630 -2.98 -1.01 -2.65
N THR A 631 -3.74 -0.16 -1.95
CA THR A 631 -3.58 0.35 -0.57
C THR A 631 -4.95 0.55 0.11
N TYR A 632 -5.00 0.93 1.39
CA TYR A 632 -6.18 1.50 2.06
C TYR A 632 -5.88 2.90 2.59
N CYS A 633 -6.23 3.93 1.83
CA CYS A 633 -6.08 5.34 2.22
C CYS A 633 -7.45 5.95 2.57
N PRO A 634 -7.69 6.36 3.83
CA PRO A 634 -8.98 6.87 4.27
C PRO A 634 -9.12 8.40 4.20
N ASP A 635 -8.08 9.15 4.57
CA ASP A 635 -8.23 10.56 4.95
C ASP A 635 -8.02 11.53 3.78
N ASP A 636 -6.95 11.37 2.99
CA ASP A 636 -6.55 12.29 1.91
C ASP A 636 -7.02 11.84 0.51
N HIS A 637 -7.77 10.74 0.40
CA HIS A 637 -8.10 10.17 -0.91
C HIS A 637 -9.18 10.97 -1.65
N THR A 638 -8.92 11.35 -2.90
CA THR A 638 -9.92 11.98 -3.79
C THR A 638 -9.89 11.40 -5.22
N HIS A 639 -11.00 11.50 -5.95
CA HIS A 639 -11.07 11.19 -7.39
C HIS A 639 -10.20 12.11 -8.24
N GLU A 640 -9.77 13.26 -7.74
CA GLU A 640 -8.88 14.19 -8.44
C GLU A 640 -7.39 13.84 -8.25
N TRP A 641 -6.93 13.71 -7.01
CA TRP A 641 -5.50 13.55 -6.70
C TRP A 641 -5.09 12.11 -6.33
N GLY A 642 -6.03 11.17 -6.36
CA GLY A 642 -5.81 9.79 -5.95
C GLY A 642 -5.57 9.72 -4.45
N ASP A 643 -4.54 9.01 -4.00
CA ASP A 643 -4.15 8.93 -2.58
C ASP A 643 -3.35 10.16 -2.08
N GLY A 644 -3.30 11.24 -2.87
CA GLY A 644 -2.54 12.45 -2.58
C GLY A 644 -1.08 12.38 -3.01
N TRP A 645 -0.60 11.20 -3.47
CA TRP A 645 0.80 10.95 -3.75
C TRP A 645 1.10 10.73 -5.25
N ASN A 646 1.82 11.65 -5.90
CA ASN A 646 2.34 11.50 -7.27
C ASN A 646 1.30 11.09 -8.36
N MET A 647 0.02 11.43 -8.16
CA MET A 647 -1.11 10.95 -8.97
C MET A 647 -1.24 9.42 -8.99
N GLU A 648 -0.82 8.74 -7.92
CA GLU A 648 -1.17 7.34 -7.64
C GLU A 648 -2.62 7.24 -7.16
N ASP A 649 -3.34 6.26 -7.70
CA ASP A 649 -4.71 5.98 -7.30
C ASP A 649 -4.93 4.47 -7.25
N LEU A 650 -4.61 3.87 -6.10
CA LEU A 650 -4.68 2.42 -5.86
C LEU A 650 -5.44 2.06 -4.57
N SER A 651 -6.03 3.04 -3.88
CA SER A 651 -6.76 2.76 -2.65
C SER A 651 -8.03 1.95 -2.95
N ILE A 652 -8.29 0.89 -2.17
CA ILE A 652 -9.49 0.07 -2.33
C ILE A 652 -10.77 0.73 -1.78
N TRP A 653 -10.64 1.95 -1.24
CA TRP A 653 -11.72 2.76 -0.69
C TRP A 653 -11.51 4.24 -1.02
N SER A 654 -12.58 5.03 -1.00
CA SER A 654 -12.57 6.48 -1.22
C SER A 654 -13.77 7.13 -0.51
N PRO A 655 -13.61 8.32 0.10
CA PRO A 655 -14.75 9.10 0.59
C PRO A 655 -15.64 9.61 -0.56
N ASP A 656 -15.09 9.84 -1.76
CA ASP A 656 -15.85 10.30 -2.94
C ASP A 656 -16.82 9.25 -3.53
N ASP A 657 -16.66 7.98 -3.15
CA ASP A 657 -17.55 6.87 -3.51
C ASP A 657 -18.62 6.58 -2.43
N LEU A 658 -18.75 7.44 -1.41
CA LEU A 658 -19.80 7.33 -0.40
C LEU A 658 -21.17 7.74 -0.96
N ARG A 659 -22.20 6.92 -0.67
CA ARG A 659 -23.58 7.14 -1.13
C ARG A 659 -24.15 8.42 -0.52
N ALA A 660 -24.62 9.30 -1.40
CA ALA A 660 -25.36 10.51 -1.01
C ALA A 660 -26.53 10.15 -0.07
N ARG A 661 -26.44 10.59 1.19
CA ARG A 661 -27.47 10.34 2.22
C ARG A 661 -28.68 11.23 1.92
N SER A 662 -29.83 10.63 1.64
CA SER A 662 -31.08 11.39 1.58
C SER A 662 -31.43 11.89 3.00
N HIS A 663 -31.49 13.21 3.17
CA HIS A 663 -31.86 13.81 4.45
C HIS A 663 -33.23 13.30 4.90
N ILE A 664 -33.32 12.89 6.17
CA ILE A 664 -34.58 12.52 6.82
C ILE A 664 -35.29 13.82 7.24
N GLY A 665 -35.74 14.57 6.24
CA GLY A 665 -36.60 15.75 6.35
C GLY A 665 -37.96 15.47 5.70
N GLY A 666 -39.03 16.07 6.22
CA GLY A 666 -40.36 15.95 5.63
C GLY A 666 -40.47 16.63 4.25
N PRO A 667 -41.48 16.26 3.43
CA PRO A 667 -41.67 16.86 2.12
C PRO A 667 -42.12 18.32 2.26
N GLY A 668 -41.20 19.28 2.17
CA GLY A 668 -41.58 20.69 2.37
C GLY A 668 -40.49 21.77 2.37
N GLN A 669 -39.27 21.52 1.86
CA GLN A 669 -38.32 22.60 1.55
C GLN A 669 -37.24 22.14 0.57
N GLU A 670 -37.21 22.70 -0.63
CA GLU A 670 -36.01 22.69 -1.47
C GLU A 670 -35.08 23.79 -0.96
N MET A 671 -33.92 23.40 -0.42
CA MET A 671 -32.87 24.34 -0.03
C MET A 671 -31.55 23.88 -0.66
N THR A 672 -30.99 24.71 -1.53
CA THR A 672 -29.79 24.39 -2.32
C THR A 672 -28.53 24.50 -1.48
N SER A 673 -28.12 23.41 -0.83
CA SER A 673 -26.89 23.35 -0.03
C SER A 673 -25.66 22.95 -0.86
N ARG A 674 -25.09 23.92 -1.58
CA ARG A 674 -23.62 23.98 -1.69
C ARG A 674 -23.10 24.41 -0.32
N SER A 675 -22.16 23.66 0.25
CA SER A 675 -21.39 24.10 1.42
C SER A 675 -19.95 24.39 1.01
N THR A 676 -19.78 25.47 0.24
CA THR A 676 -18.50 26.20 0.26
C THR A 676 -18.26 26.72 1.67
N LEU A 677 -17.01 26.76 2.12
CA LEU A 677 -16.67 27.46 3.36
C LEU A 677 -16.67 28.96 3.07
N ASP A 678 -17.45 29.73 3.84
CA ASP A 678 -17.55 31.18 3.67
C ASP A 678 -16.28 31.87 4.20
N LEU A 679 -15.45 32.34 3.27
CA LEU A 679 -14.46 33.39 3.54
C LEU A 679 -15.16 34.76 3.61
N PRO A 680 -14.68 35.72 4.42
CA PRO A 680 -15.31 37.04 4.52
C PRO A 680 -15.34 37.78 3.17
N GLU A 681 -16.50 38.34 2.80
CA GLU A 681 -16.68 39.04 1.52
C GLU A 681 -15.78 40.28 1.38
N GLY A 682 -14.97 40.33 0.32
CA GLY A 682 -14.12 41.49 0.01
C GLY A 682 -13.42 41.38 -1.34
N MET A 683 -14.02 41.98 -2.38
CA MET A 683 -13.48 42.12 -3.76
C MET A 683 -13.21 40.81 -4.53
N TYR A 684 -14.21 40.36 -5.30
CA TYR A 684 -13.99 39.72 -6.60
C TYR A 684 -14.31 40.73 -7.73
N GLU A 685 -13.35 40.98 -8.63
CA GLU A 685 -13.66 41.17 -10.04
C GLU A 685 -13.15 39.94 -10.80
N ALA A 686 -14.00 39.31 -11.59
CA ALA A 686 -13.71 38.03 -12.22
C ALA A 686 -12.88 38.16 -13.51
N ARG A 687 -11.98 37.21 -13.74
CA ARG A 687 -11.49 36.87 -15.09
C ARG A 687 -11.73 35.39 -15.37
N GLU A 688 -12.84 35.11 -16.04
CA GLU A 688 -13.09 33.79 -16.62
C GLU A 688 -12.02 33.44 -17.66
N SER A 689 -11.51 32.21 -17.63
CA SER A 689 -10.70 31.67 -18.72
C SER A 689 -11.47 30.56 -19.44
N GLN A 690 -12.16 30.94 -20.53
CA GLN A 690 -12.84 29.96 -21.40
C GLN A 690 -11.98 29.62 -22.62
N ALA A 691 -11.53 28.36 -22.70
CA ALA A 691 -10.94 27.80 -23.91
C ALA A 691 -12.05 27.30 -24.86
N VAL A 692 -12.46 28.14 -25.82
CA VAL A 692 -13.53 27.81 -26.78
C VAL A 692 -12.97 27.42 -28.15
N LEU A 693 -13.23 26.19 -28.58
CA LEU A 693 -12.89 25.68 -29.91
C LEU A 693 -13.86 26.22 -30.99
N LEU A 694 -13.30 26.67 -32.11
CA LEU A 694 -14.02 27.34 -33.20
C LEU A 694 -14.97 26.42 -33.98
N ARG A 695 -16.18 26.93 -34.28
CA ARG A 695 -17.06 26.40 -35.35
C ARG A 695 -17.47 27.55 -36.30
N LYS A 696 -17.14 27.43 -37.59
CA LYS A 696 -17.35 28.49 -38.61
C LYS A 696 -18.83 28.80 -38.90
N LYS A 697 -19.17 30.09 -39.06
CA LYS A 697 -19.75 30.66 -40.31
C LYS A 697 -19.97 32.19 -40.29
N GLY A 698 -19.48 32.88 -41.34
CA GLY A 698 -20.05 34.12 -41.90
C GLY A 698 -19.57 35.47 -41.36
N GLY A 699 -19.56 36.50 -42.23
CA GLY A 699 -19.80 37.90 -41.80
C GLY A 699 -18.65 38.92 -41.76
N THR A 700 -17.91 39.12 -42.87
CA THR A 700 -17.37 40.43 -43.36
C THR A 700 -16.92 41.56 -42.40
N ASN A 701 -15.72 42.10 -42.71
CA ASN A 701 -15.30 43.52 -42.64
C ASN A 701 -14.72 44.14 -41.33
N SER A 702 -13.39 43.98 -41.20
CA SER A 702 -12.39 45.09 -41.30
C SER A 702 -12.04 46.02 -40.10
N ILE A 703 -10.82 46.58 -40.21
CA ILE A 703 -10.20 47.72 -39.49
C ILE A 703 -9.44 47.40 -38.17
N GLN A 704 -8.10 47.31 -38.31
CA GLN A 704 -7.04 47.68 -37.35
C GLN A 704 -6.68 49.19 -37.54
N PRO A 705 -5.80 49.89 -36.78
CA PRO A 705 -4.66 49.41 -35.94
C PRO A 705 -4.41 50.19 -34.61
N GLY A 706 -3.20 50.03 -34.01
CA GLY A 706 -2.62 50.86 -32.93
C GLY A 706 -2.33 50.03 -31.65
N GLU A 707 -1.14 49.48 -31.38
CA GLU A 707 0.24 50.00 -31.22
C GLU A 707 0.57 50.67 -29.86
N SER A 708 1.27 49.89 -29.02
CA SER A 708 2.53 50.24 -28.30
C SER A 708 2.67 51.53 -27.47
N LEU A 709 2.98 51.39 -26.16
CA LEU A 709 4.20 52.01 -25.57
C LEU A 709 4.66 51.33 -24.25
N MET A 710 5.84 51.76 -23.76
CA MET A 710 6.54 51.37 -22.51
C MET A 710 5.90 52.04 -21.25
N MET A 711 6.34 51.89 -19.97
CA MET A 711 7.70 51.75 -19.43
C MET A 711 7.80 51.39 -17.92
N ARG A 712 8.98 50.86 -17.55
CA ARG A 712 9.65 50.54 -16.26
C ARG A 712 9.33 51.31 -14.94
N ALA A 713 9.81 50.70 -13.83
CA ALA A 713 10.36 51.27 -12.58
C ALA A 713 9.40 51.60 -11.39
N ALA A 714 9.80 51.58 -10.10
CA ALA A 714 10.92 50.91 -9.38
C ALA A 714 10.80 51.02 -7.83
N ALA A 715 11.48 50.10 -7.11
CA ALA A 715 12.20 50.22 -5.81
C ALA A 715 11.58 50.88 -4.52
N SER A 716 11.47 50.05 -3.47
CA SER A 716 12.04 50.22 -2.10
C SER A 716 11.60 51.32 -1.11
N SER A 717 11.35 50.94 0.16
CA SER A 717 11.96 51.53 1.39
C SER A 717 11.57 50.77 2.70
N LEU A 718 12.34 50.97 3.79
CA LEU A 718 12.24 50.27 5.09
C LEU A 718 11.64 51.14 6.22
N SER A 719 11.23 50.53 7.34
CA SER A 719 11.51 51.05 8.71
C SER A 719 11.41 49.97 9.80
N LEU A 720 11.95 50.25 11.00
CA LEU A 720 12.34 49.29 12.04
C LEU A 720 12.17 49.87 13.48
N ALA A 721 12.03 48.99 14.49
CA ALA A 721 12.04 49.26 15.95
C ALA A 721 10.79 50.02 16.51
N THR A 722 10.38 49.92 17.80
CA THR A 722 11.08 49.63 19.07
C THR A 722 10.14 48.87 20.03
N LEU A 723 10.39 47.68 20.59
CA LEU A 723 11.33 47.21 21.65
C LEU A 723 10.89 47.46 23.12
N GLY A 724 10.78 46.37 23.92
CA GLY A 724 10.79 46.34 25.40
C GLY A 724 9.58 45.63 26.07
N ALA A 725 9.70 44.86 27.16
CA ALA A 725 10.87 44.26 27.83
C ALA A 725 10.44 43.09 28.77
N ALA A 726 11.38 42.18 29.05
CA ALA A 726 11.25 40.86 29.71
C ALA A 726 10.47 40.70 31.04
N SER A 727 10.00 39.47 31.29
CA SER A 727 10.31 38.72 32.53
C SER A 727 10.13 37.20 32.38
N LEU A 728 10.83 36.41 33.21
CA LEU A 728 10.80 34.94 33.27
C LEU A 728 9.72 34.43 34.25
N ILE A 729 8.90 33.46 33.86
CA ILE A 729 8.26 32.49 34.78
C ILE A 729 8.24 31.10 34.15
N THR A 730 8.71 30.09 34.89
CA THR A 730 8.64 28.66 34.54
C THR A 730 7.24 28.09 34.79
N GLY A 731 6.69 27.30 33.86
CA GLY A 731 5.47 26.53 34.14
C GLY A 731 4.96 25.69 32.97
N THR A 732 5.02 24.36 33.11
CA THR A 732 4.40 23.39 32.19
C THR A 732 2.88 23.52 32.20
N LYS A 733 2.27 23.79 31.03
CA LYS A 733 0.83 23.64 30.81
C LYS A 733 0.56 23.13 29.40
N ALA A 734 -0.25 22.07 29.30
CA ALA A 734 -0.71 21.53 28.02
C ALA A 734 -1.58 22.55 27.27
N PHE A 735 -1.41 22.60 25.94
CA PHE A 735 -2.29 23.36 25.06
C PHE A 735 -3.70 22.75 25.09
N LYS A 736 -4.70 23.55 25.45
CA LYS A 736 -6.11 23.21 25.22
C LYS A 736 -6.60 23.95 23.99
N LEU A 737 -6.88 23.22 22.92
CA LEU A 737 -7.68 23.76 21.81
C LEU A 737 -9.07 24.15 22.33
N ASN A 738 -9.55 25.32 21.91
CA ASN A 738 -10.86 25.83 22.31
C ASN A 738 -11.99 25.05 21.62
N ARG A 739 -12.62 24.11 22.33
CA ARG A 739 -13.90 23.52 21.91
C ARG A 739 -15.00 24.59 21.89
N PRO A 740 -15.78 24.72 20.80
CA PRO A 740 -17.03 25.48 20.83
C PRO A 740 -18.00 24.85 21.84
N SER A 741 -18.46 25.63 22.82
CA SER A 741 -19.40 25.16 23.83
C SER A 741 -20.83 25.14 23.28
N GLY A 742 -21.32 23.98 22.83
CA GLY A 742 -22.70 23.87 22.32
C GLY A 742 -23.24 22.47 22.00
N SER A 743 -22.42 21.53 21.51
CA SER A 743 -22.87 20.17 21.16
C SER A 743 -22.53 19.13 22.23
N ASN A 744 -23.35 18.08 22.35
CA ASN A 744 -22.94 16.91 23.15
C ASN A 744 -21.84 16.15 22.39
N GLY A 745 -20.86 15.60 23.11
CA GLY A 745 -19.75 14.85 22.48
C GLY A 745 -20.22 13.70 21.57
N LYS A 746 -21.33 13.05 21.95
CA LYS A 746 -21.94 11.95 21.18
C LYS A 746 -22.46 12.39 19.80
N ASP A 747 -23.04 13.58 19.70
CA ASP A 747 -23.61 14.09 18.44
C ASP A 747 -22.49 14.34 17.41
N ALA A 748 -21.30 14.73 17.90
CA ALA A 748 -20.09 14.91 17.08
C ALA A 748 -19.44 13.57 16.69
N GLU A 749 -19.38 12.60 17.62
CA GLU A 749 -18.84 11.24 17.44
C GLU A 749 -19.68 10.43 16.43
N GLU A 750 -21.02 10.42 16.59
CA GLU A 750 -21.93 9.80 15.62
C GLU A 750 -21.81 10.50 14.24
N GLY A 751 -21.69 11.83 14.23
CA GLY A 751 -21.42 12.61 13.02
C GLY A 751 -20.09 12.25 12.34
N ALA A 752 -19.04 11.93 13.09
CA ALA A 752 -17.74 11.51 12.56
C ALA A 752 -17.79 10.11 11.95
N ALA A 753 -18.35 9.13 12.67
CA ALA A 753 -18.56 7.78 12.13
C ALA A 753 -19.44 7.79 10.87
N ILE A 754 -20.44 8.68 10.81
CA ILE A 754 -21.28 8.91 9.63
C ILE A 754 -20.48 9.42 8.42
N ARG A 755 -19.51 10.34 8.62
CA ARG A 755 -18.60 10.82 7.57
C ARG A 755 -17.64 9.74 7.10
N ALA A 756 -17.10 8.93 8.01
CA ALA A 756 -16.28 7.75 7.68
C ALA A 756 -17.07 6.57 7.06
N GLY A 757 -18.32 6.77 6.64
CA GLY A 757 -19.12 5.78 5.92
C GLY A 757 -19.70 4.65 6.79
N TRP A 758 -19.98 4.89 8.07
CA TRP A 758 -20.65 3.91 8.93
C TRP A 758 -22.13 3.72 8.55
N HIS A 759 -22.59 2.46 8.59
CA HIS A 759 -23.99 2.05 8.40
C HIS A 759 -24.36 0.91 9.37
N SER A 760 -25.61 0.90 9.83
CA SER A 760 -26.15 -0.18 10.67
C SER A 760 -26.56 -1.45 9.91
N ASN A 761 -26.55 -1.42 8.56
CA ASN A 761 -26.61 -2.62 7.73
C ASN A 761 -25.18 -3.04 7.38
N PRO A 762 -24.70 -4.23 7.79
CA PRO A 762 -23.33 -4.66 7.54
C PRO A 762 -23.03 -4.85 6.04
N TYR A 763 -24.02 -5.14 5.19
CA TYR A 763 -23.80 -5.20 3.74
C TYR A 763 -23.52 -3.81 3.16
N ASP A 764 -24.28 -2.79 3.56
CA ASP A 764 -24.06 -1.41 3.11
C ASP A 764 -22.74 -0.85 3.64
N PHE A 765 -22.42 -1.08 4.91
CA PHE A 765 -21.17 -0.66 5.54
C PHE A 765 -19.91 -1.15 4.82
N LEU A 766 -19.94 -2.41 4.35
CA LEU A 766 -18.83 -3.04 3.63
C LEU A 766 -18.85 -2.80 2.12
N THR A 767 -19.84 -2.09 1.58
CA THR A 767 -19.95 -1.75 0.14
C THR A 767 -20.10 -0.25 -0.13
N ASP A 768 -20.02 0.62 0.88
CA ASP A 768 -20.04 2.07 0.73
C ASP A 768 -18.63 2.66 0.71
N GLY A 769 -18.32 3.52 -0.26
CA GLY A 769 -16.96 4.00 -0.55
C GLY A 769 -16.01 2.95 -1.13
N ALA A 770 -16.45 1.70 -1.35
CA ALA A 770 -15.59 0.56 -1.65
C ALA A 770 -15.41 0.31 -3.16
N ARG A 771 -14.17 0.37 -3.66
CA ARG A 771 -13.85 0.31 -5.09
C ARG A 771 -13.39 -1.08 -5.52
N ALA A 772 -14.02 -1.64 -6.56
CA ALA A 772 -13.80 -3.03 -6.99
C ALA A 772 -13.97 -4.10 -5.86
N VAL A 773 -14.85 -3.83 -4.88
CA VAL A 773 -14.99 -4.60 -3.62
C VAL A 773 -15.13 -6.12 -3.77
N ARG A 774 -15.73 -6.58 -4.86
CA ARG A 774 -15.96 -8.00 -5.17
C ARG A 774 -14.66 -8.74 -5.51
N ALA A 775 -13.62 -8.07 -6.00
CA ALA A 775 -12.32 -8.68 -6.27
C ALA A 775 -11.54 -8.99 -4.98
N PHE A 776 -11.48 -8.02 -4.07
CA PHE A 776 -10.65 -8.11 -2.86
C PHE A 776 -11.34 -8.78 -1.67
N SER A 777 -12.63 -8.49 -1.42
CA SER A 777 -13.41 -9.12 -0.35
C SER A 777 -13.93 -10.47 -0.84
N ARG A 778 -13.00 -11.42 -0.97
CA ARG A 778 -13.17 -12.79 -1.47
C ARG A 778 -13.12 -13.81 -0.32
N PRO A 779 -13.73 -15.00 -0.44
CA PRO A 779 -13.57 -16.08 0.54
C PRO A 779 -12.19 -16.72 0.48
N TRP A 780 -11.64 -17.12 1.63
CA TRP A 780 -10.33 -17.77 1.75
C TRP A 780 -10.17 -18.46 3.14
N PRO A 781 -9.30 -19.48 3.29
CA PRO A 781 -9.07 -20.13 4.58
C PRO A 781 -8.14 -19.31 5.47
N THR A 782 -8.60 -18.89 6.64
CA THR A 782 -7.82 -18.07 7.59
C THR A 782 -6.85 -18.92 8.42
N LYS A 783 -7.29 -20.12 8.82
CA LYS A 783 -6.49 -21.12 9.56
C LYS A 783 -6.82 -22.52 9.04
N VAL A 784 -5.83 -23.40 8.85
CA VAL A 784 -6.02 -24.75 8.27
C VAL A 784 -5.35 -25.82 9.12
N VAL A 785 -6.08 -26.88 9.44
CA VAL A 785 -5.55 -28.15 9.96
C VAL A 785 -5.00 -28.93 8.77
N GLY A 786 -3.69 -28.86 8.54
CA GLY A 786 -3.04 -29.33 7.31
C GLY A 786 -2.68 -28.20 6.34
N LEU A 787 -2.51 -28.52 5.05
CA LEU A 787 -1.96 -27.63 4.03
C LEU A 787 -2.96 -27.37 2.88
N PRO A 788 -3.30 -26.12 2.53
CA PRO A 788 -4.19 -25.81 1.41
C PRO A 788 -3.49 -26.05 0.07
N SER A 789 -3.98 -27.02 -0.72
CA SER A 789 -3.38 -27.46 -1.98
C SER A 789 -4.03 -26.87 -3.25
N ASP A 790 -5.28 -26.40 -3.16
CA ASP A 790 -5.98 -25.68 -4.22
C ASP A 790 -7.02 -24.73 -3.61
N ILE A 791 -6.81 -23.42 -3.74
CA ILE A 791 -7.78 -22.37 -3.37
C ILE A 791 -8.42 -21.83 -4.65
N LYS A 792 -9.76 -21.85 -4.77
CA LYS A 792 -10.42 -21.36 -5.99
C LYS A 792 -11.66 -20.52 -5.68
N PHE A 793 -11.77 -19.36 -6.30
CA PHE A 793 -12.94 -18.51 -6.22
C PHE A 793 -13.40 -18.02 -7.61
N GLU A 794 -14.70 -18.12 -7.89
CA GLU A 794 -15.34 -17.67 -9.12
C GLU A 794 -16.43 -16.64 -8.80
N ILE A 795 -16.07 -15.35 -8.86
CA ILE A 795 -16.94 -14.18 -8.61
C ILE A 795 -18.26 -14.27 -9.38
N SER A 796 -18.21 -14.66 -10.66
CA SER A 796 -19.37 -14.76 -11.56
C SER A 796 -20.36 -15.88 -11.18
N LYS A 797 -20.06 -16.69 -10.17
CA LYS A 797 -20.90 -17.78 -9.66
C LYS A 797 -21.13 -17.71 -8.15
N ALA A 798 -20.50 -16.76 -7.43
CA ALA A 798 -20.37 -16.78 -5.97
C ALA A 798 -19.96 -18.17 -5.45
N TYR A 799 -18.97 -18.77 -6.11
CA TYR A 799 -18.53 -20.14 -5.89
C TYR A 799 -17.09 -20.18 -5.41
N PHE A 800 -16.88 -20.81 -4.25
CA PHE A 800 -15.58 -21.07 -3.66
C PHE A 800 -15.35 -22.58 -3.55
N LYS A 801 -14.11 -23.02 -3.75
CA LYS A 801 -13.62 -24.36 -3.46
C LYS A 801 -12.28 -24.25 -2.73
N LEU A 802 -12.09 -25.08 -1.73
CA LEU A 802 -10.81 -25.34 -1.09
C LEU A 802 -10.52 -26.85 -1.11
N VAL A 803 -9.28 -27.22 -1.44
CA VAL A 803 -8.71 -28.54 -1.17
C VAL A 803 -7.64 -28.40 -0.09
N VAL A 804 -7.65 -29.31 0.88
CA VAL A 804 -6.63 -29.41 1.92
C VAL A 804 -6.01 -30.80 1.86
N SER A 805 -4.68 -30.86 1.83
CA SER A 805 -3.92 -32.09 2.09
C SER A 805 -3.60 -32.15 3.58
N VAL A 806 -3.96 -33.26 4.22
CA VAL A 806 -3.82 -33.46 5.67
C VAL A 806 -2.97 -34.69 5.91
N ARG A 807 -1.80 -34.48 6.49
CA ARG A 807 -0.81 -35.51 6.80
C ARG A 807 -1.02 -35.99 8.24
N PRO A 808 -0.59 -37.21 8.63
CA PRO A 808 -0.53 -37.60 10.04
C PRO A 808 0.30 -36.63 10.90
N GLU A 809 1.25 -35.97 10.25
CA GLU A 809 2.11 -34.92 10.76
C GLU A 809 1.36 -33.64 11.20
N ASP A 810 0.11 -33.44 10.77
CA ASP A 810 -0.69 -32.23 11.01
C ASP A 810 -1.67 -32.41 12.19
N LYS A 811 -1.45 -33.42 13.04
CA LYS A 811 -2.26 -33.62 14.26
C LYS A 811 -2.01 -32.48 15.25
N LEU A 812 -3.10 -31.82 15.64
CA LEU A 812 -3.10 -30.70 16.58
C LEU A 812 -2.50 -31.08 17.95
N LYS A 813 -1.80 -30.12 18.58
CA LYS A 813 -1.30 -30.24 19.95
C LYS A 813 -2.37 -29.95 21.00
N GLU A 814 -2.53 -30.88 21.93
CA GLU A 814 -3.25 -30.66 23.19
C GLU A 814 -2.62 -29.47 23.96
N GLY A 815 -3.46 -28.56 24.47
CA GLY A 815 -3.02 -27.36 25.19
C GLY A 815 -2.40 -26.22 24.35
N GLY A 816 -2.22 -26.40 23.02
CA GLY A 816 -1.40 -25.51 22.18
C GLY A 816 -1.82 -24.02 22.10
N LEU A 817 -3.05 -23.67 22.49
CA LEU A 817 -3.54 -22.28 22.55
C LEU A 817 -3.92 -21.80 23.96
N GLY A 818 -3.49 -22.52 25.00
CA GLY A 818 -3.64 -22.05 26.40
C GLY A 818 -4.90 -22.52 27.13
N GLY A 819 -5.46 -23.69 26.80
CA GLY A 819 -6.45 -24.36 27.66
C GLY A 819 -5.89 -24.52 29.08
N ARG A 820 -6.60 -24.01 30.09
CA ARG A 820 -6.10 -23.92 31.47
C ARG A 820 -5.98 -25.31 32.11
N ILE A 821 -4.78 -25.90 32.07
CA ILE A 821 -4.43 -27.03 32.93
C ILE A 821 -4.32 -26.52 34.37
N LEU A 822 -5.45 -26.51 35.08
CA LEU A 822 -5.45 -26.45 36.55
C LEU A 822 -4.88 -27.78 37.06
N ASP A 823 -3.66 -27.73 37.60
CA ASP A 823 -2.96 -28.91 38.11
C ASP A 823 -3.77 -29.62 39.21
N ARG A 824 -4.32 -30.78 38.84
CA ARG A 824 -5.14 -31.62 39.73
C ARG A 824 -4.30 -32.40 40.75
N SER A 825 -2.97 -32.27 40.78
CA SER A 825 -2.09 -32.97 41.72
C SER A 825 -1.91 -32.26 43.06
N SER A 826 -2.15 -30.94 43.14
CA SER A 826 -1.75 -30.09 44.26
C SER A 826 -2.67 -30.09 45.51
N LEU A 827 -3.76 -30.88 45.55
CA LEU A 827 -4.67 -30.95 46.71
C LEU A 827 -4.76 -32.35 47.34
N LYS A 828 -3.74 -32.71 48.13
CA LYS A 828 -3.81 -33.78 49.14
C LYS A 828 -3.93 -33.20 50.55
N GLY A 829 -5.12 -32.70 50.88
CA GLY A 829 -5.50 -32.25 52.22
C GLY A 829 -7.01 -32.41 52.38
N GLY A 830 -7.46 -33.14 53.40
CA GLY A 830 -8.87 -33.53 53.51
C GLY A 830 -9.72 -32.57 54.32
N THR A 831 -10.99 -32.44 53.94
CA THR A 831 -12.15 -32.55 54.86
C THR A 831 -13.36 -32.95 54.03
N ARG A 832 -14.27 -33.73 54.63
CA ARG A 832 -15.47 -34.25 53.97
C ARG A 832 -16.67 -33.35 54.27
N VAL A 833 -17.28 -32.78 53.24
CA VAL A 833 -18.56 -32.07 53.32
C VAL A 833 -19.42 -32.50 52.13
N ASP A 834 -20.52 -33.17 52.40
CA ASP A 834 -21.45 -33.67 51.39
C ASP A 834 -22.56 -32.62 51.14
N VAL A 835 -22.54 -31.93 49.99
CA VAL A 835 -23.68 -31.15 49.47
C VAL A 835 -23.84 -31.46 47.97
N ALA A 836 -25.00 -31.99 47.59
CA ALA A 836 -25.27 -32.44 46.23
C ALA A 836 -26.28 -31.51 45.51
N SER A 837 -25.79 -30.68 44.59
CA SER A 837 -26.59 -30.03 43.54
C SER A 837 -25.67 -29.44 42.46
N ALA A 838 -26.17 -29.29 41.23
CA ALA A 838 -25.52 -28.64 40.10
C ALA A 838 -24.21 -29.29 39.58
N TYR A 839 -24.30 -30.55 39.15
CA TYR A 839 -23.45 -31.10 38.09
C TYR A 839 -24.32 -31.34 36.85
N ASP A 840 -24.34 -30.39 35.92
CA ASP A 840 -24.65 -30.63 34.50
C ASP A 840 -24.15 -29.45 33.65
N SER A 841 -22.94 -29.57 33.11
CA SER A 841 -22.37 -28.76 32.01
C SER A 841 -20.96 -29.28 31.69
N ASP A 842 -20.89 -30.45 31.07
CA ASP A 842 -19.66 -30.93 30.42
C ASP A 842 -19.38 -30.07 29.18
N SER A 843 -18.82 -28.88 29.39
CA SER A 843 -18.29 -28.04 28.33
C SER A 843 -16.93 -28.58 27.87
N GLU A 844 -16.95 -29.70 27.15
CA GLU A 844 -15.79 -30.10 26.34
C GLU A 844 -15.41 -28.95 25.40
N GLU A 845 -14.17 -28.48 25.45
CA GLU A 845 -13.69 -27.42 24.55
C GLU A 845 -13.83 -27.92 23.10
N GLU A 846 -14.56 -27.20 22.24
CA GLU A 846 -14.70 -27.60 20.84
C GLU A 846 -13.32 -27.74 20.20
N PRO A 847 -13.01 -28.88 19.53
CA PRO A 847 -11.71 -29.07 18.90
C PRO A 847 -11.44 -27.98 17.86
N LEU A 848 -10.18 -27.61 17.65
CA LEU A 848 -9.86 -26.54 16.70
C LEU A 848 -10.23 -26.93 15.27
N ALA A 849 -10.93 -26.03 14.59
CA ALA A 849 -11.36 -26.20 13.21
C ALA A 849 -10.33 -25.65 12.20
N THR A 850 -10.49 -26.06 10.95
CA THR A 850 -10.15 -25.24 9.80
C THR A 850 -11.19 -24.12 9.68
N GLU A 851 -10.72 -22.89 9.55
CA GLU A 851 -11.52 -21.67 9.55
C GLU A 851 -11.48 -21.02 8.16
N ILE A 852 -12.64 -20.64 7.62
CA ILE A 852 -12.77 -20.07 6.29
C ILE A 852 -13.61 -18.80 6.36
N TYR A 853 -13.05 -17.68 5.90
CA TYR A 853 -13.75 -16.41 5.80
C TYR A 853 -14.76 -16.43 4.63
N VAL A 854 -15.98 -15.95 4.90
CA VAL A 854 -17.11 -15.92 3.96
C VAL A 854 -17.64 -14.48 3.86
N PRO A 855 -17.34 -13.72 2.78
CA PRO A 855 -17.68 -12.30 2.66
C PRO A 855 -19.16 -12.04 2.39
N LEU A 856 -19.76 -11.09 3.12
CA LEU A 856 -21.13 -10.61 2.85
C LEU A 856 -21.28 -10.10 1.41
N VAL A 857 -20.23 -9.49 0.86
CA VAL A 857 -20.13 -8.96 -0.51
C VAL A 857 -20.56 -9.98 -1.57
N HIS A 858 -20.33 -11.28 -1.34
CA HIS A 858 -20.71 -12.38 -2.25
C HIS A 858 -21.73 -13.37 -1.68
N TYR A 859 -21.93 -13.39 -0.36
CA TYR A 859 -22.69 -14.43 0.34
C TYR A 859 -23.81 -13.91 1.26
N ALA A 860 -24.05 -12.59 1.35
CA ALA A 860 -25.04 -12.01 2.26
C ALA A 860 -26.44 -12.64 2.15
N HIS A 861 -27.05 -12.86 3.31
CA HIS A 861 -28.43 -13.33 3.43
C HIS A 861 -29.42 -12.29 2.85
N PRO A 862 -30.49 -12.70 2.12
CA PRO A 862 -31.41 -11.77 1.45
C PRO A 862 -31.97 -10.64 2.33
N ARG A 863 -32.09 -10.86 3.65
CA ARG A 863 -32.52 -9.83 4.62
C ARG A 863 -31.66 -8.55 4.59
N LEU A 864 -30.37 -8.67 4.22
CA LEU A 864 -29.41 -7.56 4.18
C LEU A 864 -29.43 -6.79 2.86
N LEU A 865 -30.04 -7.37 1.81
CA LEU A 865 -30.07 -6.82 0.44
C LEU A 865 -31.37 -6.03 0.15
N THR A 866 -32.28 -5.94 1.12
CA THR A 866 -33.62 -5.38 0.94
C THR A 866 -33.68 -3.92 1.42
N PRO A 867 -33.99 -2.92 0.56
CA PRO A 867 -34.06 -1.52 0.96
C PRO A 867 -35.06 -1.25 2.09
N LYS A 868 -34.70 -0.32 3.01
CA LYS A 868 -35.44 -0.01 4.25
C LYS A 868 -36.96 0.19 4.03
N LYS A 869 -37.35 0.92 2.98
CA LYS A 869 -38.76 1.18 2.60
C LYS A 869 -39.61 -0.08 2.35
N LEU A 870 -39.01 -1.23 2.03
CA LEU A 870 -39.74 -2.50 1.84
C LEU A 870 -39.86 -3.36 3.11
N ARG A 871 -39.02 -3.12 4.13
CA ARG A 871 -39.15 -3.79 5.44
C ARG A 871 -40.38 -3.28 6.19
N GLU A 872 -40.61 -1.97 6.19
CA GLU A 872 -41.74 -1.34 6.87
C GLU A 872 -43.09 -1.70 6.23
N SER A 873 -43.15 -1.88 4.90
CA SER A 873 -44.37 -2.33 4.21
C SER A 873 -44.65 -3.82 4.41
N SER A 874 -43.61 -4.68 4.45
CA SER A 874 -43.79 -6.13 4.67
C SER A 874 -44.15 -6.46 6.12
N GLY A 875 -43.67 -5.68 7.10
CA GLY A 875 -44.10 -5.78 8.49
C GLY A 875 -45.60 -5.50 8.71
N ARG A 876 -46.22 -4.65 7.89
CA ARG A 876 -47.66 -4.34 7.99
C ARG A 876 -48.60 -5.35 7.32
N ILE A 877 -48.08 -6.24 6.46
CA ILE A 877 -48.91 -7.20 5.70
C ILE A 877 -48.99 -8.57 6.39
N ARG A 878 -48.13 -8.86 7.38
CA ARG A 878 -48.12 -10.13 8.15
C ARG A 878 -48.84 -10.08 9.51
N ALA A 879 -49.64 -9.05 9.76
CA ALA A 879 -50.37 -8.87 11.03
C ALA A 879 -51.86 -9.23 10.96
N ASP A 880 -52.40 -9.57 9.79
CA ASP A 880 -53.86 -9.50 9.52
C ASP A 880 -54.40 -10.68 8.67
N SER A 881 -53.89 -11.91 8.90
CA SER A 881 -54.37 -13.12 8.21
C SER A 881 -54.55 -14.38 9.07
N ASP A 882 -53.87 -14.51 10.21
CA ASP A 882 -53.88 -15.73 11.04
C ASP A 882 -54.67 -15.58 12.34
N GLN A 883 -55.98 -15.29 12.22
CA GLN A 883 -56.93 -15.54 13.31
C GLN A 883 -58.37 -15.74 12.83
N ARG A 884 -58.64 -16.92 12.24
CA ARG A 884 -60.00 -17.48 12.07
C ARG A 884 -60.15 -18.78 12.88
N SER A 885 -60.16 -18.65 14.21
CA SER A 885 -60.69 -19.65 15.12
C SER A 885 -62.22 -19.48 15.27
N VAL A 886 -62.91 -20.59 15.54
CA VAL A 886 -64.39 -20.67 15.55
C VAL A 886 -64.89 -20.80 17.01
N ASN A 887 -66.13 -20.32 17.25
CA ASN A 887 -66.86 -20.32 18.54
C ASN A 887 -66.39 -19.29 19.59
N SER A 888 -67.24 -18.79 20.52
CA SER A 888 -68.71 -18.60 20.50
C SER A 888 -69.19 -17.82 21.75
N VAL A 889 -70.06 -16.82 21.54
CA VAL A 889 -71.18 -16.42 22.43
C VAL A 889 -70.89 -15.79 23.83
N SER A 890 -71.68 -14.74 24.12
CA SER A 890 -72.12 -14.16 25.42
C SER A 890 -71.17 -13.42 26.37
N ASP A 891 -71.60 -12.17 26.65
CA ASP A 891 -71.77 -11.53 27.97
C ASP A 891 -70.65 -10.83 28.75
N SER A 892 -70.59 -9.51 28.49
CA SER A 892 -71.02 -8.46 29.43
C SER A 892 -70.64 -8.57 30.92
N ASN A 893 -69.73 -7.69 31.38
CA ASN A 893 -70.10 -6.46 32.13
C ASN A 893 -68.89 -5.78 32.81
N SER A 894 -68.79 -4.44 32.65
CA SER A 894 -68.43 -3.49 33.74
C SER A 894 -67.01 -3.57 34.40
N ILE A 895 -66.48 -2.61 35.18
CA ILE A 895 -66.64 -1.15 35.28
C ILE A 895 -65.37 -0.58 35.96
N ARG A 896 -64.84 0.55 35.43
CA ARG A 896 -64.11 1.65 36.13
C ARG A 896 -62.81 1.47 36.95
N ASP A 897 -61.95 2.47 36.72
CA ASP A 897 -61.27 3.38 37.67
C ASP A 897 -60.05 2.94 38.52
N ASN A 898 -58.89 3.39 38.03
CA ASN A 898 -57.99 4.39 38.66
C ASN A 898 -56.97 4.07 39.78
N ALA A 899 -55.88 4.85 39.66
CA ALA A 899 -55.06 5.48 40.72
C ALA A 899 -53.94 4.70 41.42
N SER A 900 -52.75 4.82 40.82
CA SER A 900 -51.51 5.35 41.44
C SER A 900 -51.03 4.85 42.81
N SER A 901 -49.81 4.32 42.83
CA SER A 901 -48.76 4.76 43.78
C SER A 901 -47.39 4.72 43.10
N SER A 902 -46.37 5.36 43.69
CA SER A 902 -45.02 5.50 43.13
C SER A 902 -43.95 5.36 44.20
N THR A 903 -42.68 5.23 43.78
CA THR A 903 -41.43 5.21 44.58
C THR A 903 -41.20 3.94 45.43
N VAL A 904 -39.96 3.51 45.73
CA VAL A 904 -38.61 3.74 45.16
C VAL A 904 -37.73 2.55 45.64
N ASP A 905 -36.79 2.07 44.81
CA ASP A 905 -35.80 1.04 45.20
C ASP A 905 -34.39 1.64 45.43
N PRO A 906 -33.58 1.05 46.34
CA PRO A 906 -32.26 1.57 46.74
C PRO A 906 -31.08 1.12 45.83
N PRO A 907 -29.89 1.76 45.93
CA PRO A 907 -28.76 1.50 45.03
C PRO A 907 -27.83 0.36 45.49
N THR A 908 -27.25 -0.34 44.50
CA THR A 908 -26.24 -1.40 44.67
C THR A 908 -24.81 -0.86 44.45
N PRO A 909 -23.79 -1.28 45.22
CA PRO A 909 -22.40 -0.81 45.05
C PRO A 909 -21.70 -1.36 43.79
N PRO A 910 -20.56 -0.77 43.38
CA PRO A 910 -19.81 -1.23 42.21
C PRO A 910 -18.97 -2.48 42.49
N GLU A 911 -18.96 -3.43 41.56
CA GLU A 911 -18.03 -4.57 41.55
C GLU A 911 -16.91 -4.38 40.52
N SER A 912 -15.79 -5.07 40.74
CA SER A 912 -14.52 -4.88 40.04
C SER A 912 -14.48 -5.48 38.63
N GLU A 913 -13.87 -4.77 37.69
CA GLU A 913 -13.57 -5.30 36.36
C GLU A 913 -12.51 -6.42 36.42
N SER A 914 -12.95 -7.67 36.24
CA SER A 914 -12.06 -8.81 35.97
C SER A 914 -11.83 -8.95 34.47
N SER A 915 -10.58 -8.88 34.03
CA SER A 915 -10.19 -8.94 32.62
C SER A 915 -10.22 -10.38 32.06
N ASP A 916 -11.36 -10.81 31.52
CA ASP A 916 -11.48 -12.10 30.83
C ASP A 916 -10.92 -12.06 29.40
N ALA A 917 -9.65 -12.47 29.26
CA ALA A 917 -8.89 -12.46 28.01
C ALA A 917 -8.96 -13.80 27.24
N THR A 918 -10.15 -14.24 26.82
CA THR A 918 -10.31 -15.47 25.98
C THR A 918 -11.47 -15.38 24.97
N ALA A 919 -11.25 -14.76 23.80
CA ALA A 919 -12.16 -14.86 22.63
C ALA A 919 -11.45 -14.49 21.30
N LEU A 920 -10.61 -15.39 20.74
CA LEU A 920 -9.83 -15.08 19.52
C LEU A 920 -10.64 -15.20 18.21
N ASN A 921 -11.11 -14.06 17.73
CA ASN A 921 -11.36 -13.74 16.31
C ASN A 921 -12.38 -14.60 15.53
N THR A 922 -13.67 -14.40 15.80
CA THR A 922 -14.68 -14.41 14.71
C THR A 922 -14.70 -13.02 14.07
N PRO A 923 -14.65 -12.88 12.72
CA PRO A 923 -14.77 -11.62 12.02
C PRO A 923 -16.24 -11.14 12.05
N GLN A 924 -16.63 -10.61 13.20
CA GLN A 924 -17.83 -9.80 13.39
C GLN A 924 -17.44 -8.32 13.29
N ILE A 925 -18.38 -7.44 12.95
CA ILE A 925 -18.17 -6.00 13.17
C ILE A 925 -18.08 -5.79 14.69
N PRO A 926 -16.97 -5.27 15.25
CA PRO A 926 -16.77 -5.27 16.69
C PRO A 926 -17.87 -4.53 17.46
N ALA A 927 -18.21 -5.03 18.65
CA ALA A 927 -19.32 -4.51 19.45
C ALA A 927 -19.17 -3.01 19.81
N GLN A 928 -17.93 -2.48 19.83
CA GLN A 928 -17.63 -1.06 20.00
C GLN A 928 -18.16 -0.22 18.82
N CYS A 929 -17.93 -0.68 17.58
CA CYS A 929 -18.51 -0.09 16.36
C CYS A 929 -20.04 -0.28 16.28
N CYS A 930 -20.60 -1.11 17.17
CA CYS A 930 -22.03 -1.38 17.34
C CYS A 930 -22.66 -0.68 18.58
N ARG A 931 -21.96 0.26 19.25
CA ARG A 931 -22.56 1.11 20.33
C ARG A 931 -23.85 1.83 19.91
N HIS A 932 -24.03 2.04 18.60
CA HIS A 932 -25.20 2.68 17.98
C HIS A 932 -26.09 1.70 17.18
N ALA A 933 -25.86 0.39 17.28
CA ALA A 933 -26.61 -0.63 16.53
C ALA A 933 -27.79 -1.23 17.35
N PRO A 934 -29.00 -1.32 16.79
CA PRO A 934 -30.12 -2.02 17.45
C PRO A 934 -29.81 -3.51 17.67
N ARG A 935 -30.19 -4.04 18.85
CA ARG A 935 -30.00 -5.46 19.23
C ARG A 935 -30.59 -6.46 18.22
N GLU A 936 -31.57 -6.07 17.42
CA GLU A 936 -32.22 -6.91 16.40
C GLU A 936 -31.34 -7.28 15.18
N VAL A 937 -30.18 -6.65 14.99
CA VAL A 937 -29.33 -6.91 13.81
C VAL A 937 -28.49 -8.19 14.00
N VAL A 938 -28.10 -8.50 15.24
CA VAL A 938 -27.23 -9.62 15.62
C VAL A 938 -28.04 -10.92 15.70
N GLY A 939 -27.99 -11.70 14.63
CA GLY A 939 -28.59 -13.03 14.54
C GLY A 939 -27.87 -13.85 13.48
N ASN A 940 -27.89 -15.18 13.64
CA ASN A 940 -26.99 -16.13 12.98
C ASN A 940 -26.95 -16.03 11.43
N ASP A 941 -28.06 -15.62 10.80
CA ASP A 941 -28.22 -15.56 9.34
C ASP A 941 -27.57 -14.31 8.71
N LEU A 942 -26.26 -14.09 8.86
CA LEU A 942 -25.54 -13.03 8.13
C LEU A 942 -25.29 -13.42 6.66
N VAL A 943 -24.96 -14.68 6.41
CA VAL A 943 -24.71 -15.26 5.07
C VAL A 943 -25.74 -16.34 4.72
N ASP A 944 -25.90 -16.63 3.43
CA ASP A 944 -26.82 -17.64 2.91
C ASP A 944 -26.10 -18.60 1.95
N VAL A 945 -25.59 -19.70 2.49
CA VAL A 945 -24.69 -20.64 1.80
C VAL A 945 -25.29 -22.04 1.58
N ASP A 946 -25.00 -22.65 0.44
CA ASP A 946 -24.99 -24.10 0.19
C ASP A 946 -23.52 -24.56 0.34
N VAL A 947 -23.28 -25.55 1.20
CA VAL A 947 -21.94 -26.02 1.57
C VAL A 947 -21.86 -27.53 1.39
N LYS A 948 -20.82 -28.01 0.72
CA LYS A 948 -20.57 -29.43 0.47
C LYS A 948 -19.16 -29.77 0.87
N VAL A 949 -19.00 -30.79 1.70
CA VAL A 949 -17.70 -31.29 2.19
C VAL A 949 -17.51 -32.73 1.73
N SER A 950 -16.26 -33.13 1.45
CA SER A 950 -15.95 -34.54 1.13
C SER A 950 -16.03 -35.46 2.35
N ALA A 951 -15.79 -34.92 3.56
CA ALA A 951 -15.93 -35.60 4.83
C ALA A 951 -16.10 -34.58 6.00
N GLY A 952 -16.42 -35.10 7.17
CA GLY A 952 -16.45 -34.35 8.42
C GLY A 952 -17.70 -33.49 8.63
N ARG A 953 -17.63 -32.58 9.61
CA ARG A 953 -18.73 -31.66 9.98
C ARG A 953 -18.33 -30.21 9.75
N TRP A 954 -19.29 -29.33 9.52
CA TRP A 954 -19.07 -27.88 9.46
C TRP A 954 -20.15 -27.12 10.21
N SER A 955 -19.84 -25.89 10.63
CA SER A 955 -20.77 -24.90 11.16
C SER A 955 -20.39 -23.51 10.66
N ILE A 956 -21.24 -22.51 10.87
CA ILE A 956 -20.97 -21.14 10.42
C ILE A 956 -21.39 -20.13 11.48
N GLU A 957 -20.53 -19.15 11.72
CA GLU A 957 -20.65 -18.16 12.78
C GLU A 957 -20.31 -16.78 12.19
N GLY A 958 -21.34 -15.98 11.95
CA GLY A 958 -21.22 -14.67 11.32
C GLY A 958 -20.63 -14.74 9.91
N GLN A 959 -19.32 -14.49 9.78
CA GLN A 959 -18.54 -14.56 8.54
C GLN A 959 -17.41 -15.61 8.56
N THR A 960 -17.32 -16.47 9.59
CA THR A 960 -16.41 -17.63 9.58
C THR A 960 -17.19 -18.93 9.49
N LEU A 961 -16.86 -19.75 8.49
CA LEU A 961 -17.20 -21.17 8.45
C LEU A 961 -16.11 -21.97 9.17
N LYS A 962 -16.52 -22.83 10.11
CA LYS A 962 -15.66 -23.78 10.82
C LYS A 962 -15.87 -25.17 10.20
N TRP A 963 -14.80 -25.87 9.85
CA TRP A 963 -14.83 -27.22 9.24
C TRP A 963 -13.87 -28.15 9.98
N TRP A 964 -14.37 -29.32 10.36
CA TRP A 964 -13.67 -30.37 11.09
C TRP A 964 -13.67 -31.67 10.28
N TYR A 965 -12.53 -32.34 10.24
CA TYR A 965 -12.31 -33.63 9.59
C TYR A 965 -11.19 -34.38 10.32
N ASP A 966 -11.10 -35.69 10.11
CA ASP A 966 -10.11 -36.53 10.77
C ASP A 966 -8.69 -36.24 10.28
N VAL A 967 -7.72 -36.31 11.18
CA VAL A 967 -6.29 -36.35 10.81
C VAL A 967 -5.87 -37.82 10.68
N PRO A 968 -5.23 -38.24 9.57
CA PRO A 968 -4.83 -39.64 9.38
C PRO A 968 -3.82 -40.13 10.42
N ALA A 969 -3.76 -41.45 10.63
CA ALA A 969 -2.92 -42.08 11.65
C ALA A 969 -1.44 -42.11 11.24
N GLN A 970 -0.52 -42.11 12.20
CA GLN A 970 0.91 -42.12 11.91
C GLN A 970 1.30 -43.34 11.06
N GLY A 971 1.91 -43.09 9.90
CA GLY A 971 2.30 -44.12 8.93
C GLY A 971 1.29 -44.40 7.81
N THR A 972 0.08 -43.79 7.82
CA THR A 972 -0.80 -43.79 6.64
C THR A 972 -0.47 -42.62 5.69
N PRO A 973 -0.76 -42.70 4.37
CA PRO A 973 -0.55 -41.57 3.46
C PRO A 973 -1.43 -40.36 3.83
N PRO A 974 -1.10 -39.15 3.33
CA PRO A 974 -1.95 -37.97 3.50
C PRO A 974 -3.33 -38.17 2.87
N ASN A 975 -4.36 -37.64 3.55
CA ASN A 975 -5.72 -37.55 3.01
C ASN A 975 -5.91 -36.22 2.27
N GLU A 976 -6.74 -36.21 1.23
CA GLU A 976 -7.24 -34.96 0.63
C GLU A 976 -8.71 -34.75 0.99
N TYR A 977 -9.01 -33.57 1.54
CA TYR A 977 -10.36 -33.12 1.84
C TYR A 977 -10.73 -31.93 0.94
N THR A 978 -12.00 -31.86 0.51
CA THR A 978 -12.53 -30.76 -0.31
C THR A 978 -13.76 -30.15 0.35
N ILE A 979 -13.87 -28.82 0.31
CA ILE A 979 -15.08 -28.07 0.63
C ILE A 979 -15.46 -27.15 -0.54
N GLU A 980 -16.74 -27.12 -0.90
CA GLU A 980 -17.36 -26.20 -1.85
C GLU A 980 -18.38 -25.31 -1.12
N ILE A 981 -18.37 -24.00 -1.40
CA ILE A 981 -19.30 -23.00 -0.84
C ILE A 981 -19.93 -22.20 -1.98
N ARG A 982 -21.27 -22.12 -2.00
CA ARG A 982 -22.07 -21.39 -3.00
C ARG A 982 -23.10 -20.51 -2.31
N ARG A 983 -23.38 -19.29 -2.81
CA ARG A 983 -24.50 -18.50 -2.28
C ARG A 983 -25.84 -19.08 -2.73
N LYS A 984 -26.81 -19.31 -1.83
CA LYS A 984 -28.16 -19.75 -2.22
C LYS A 984 -28.86 -18.64 -3.01
N GLY A 985 -29.57 -19.03 -4.07
CA GLY A 985 -30.13 -18.09 -5.05
C GLY A 985 -29.08 -17.47 -6.01
N GLY A 986 -27.81 -17.88 -5.93
CA GLY A 986 -26.75 -17.42 -6.83
C GLY A 986 -26.20 -16.03 -6.50
N ILE A 987 -25.52 -15.43 -7.50
CA ILE A 987 -24.82 -14.14 -7.35
C ILE A 987 -25.75 -13.02 -6.90
N ILE A 988 -25.22 -12.14 -6.04
CA ILE A 988 -25.88 -10.89 -5.68
C ILE A 988 -25.84 -9.96 -6.91
N LYS A 989 -27.02 -9.54 -7.37
CA LYS A 989 -27.16 -8.53 -8.41
C LYS A 989 -27.33 -7.17 -7.75
N THR A 990 -26.32 -6.32 -7.81
CA THR A 990 -26.46 -4.89 -7.48
C THR A 990 -27.26 -4.18 -8.58
N LYS A 991 -27.81 -2.99 -8.31
CA LYS A 991 -28.57 -2.22 -9.31
C LYS A 991 -27.71 -1.76 -10.49
N ASP A 992 -26.43 -1.63 -10.22
CA ASP A 992 -25.39 -1.13 -11.12
C ASP A 992 -24.98 -2.22 -12.14
N TYR A 993 -25.37 -3.48 -11.90
CA TYR A 993 -25.15 -4.60 -12.81
C TYR A 993 -26.42 -4.91 -13.65
N ILE A 994 -26.71 -4.01 -14.60
CA ILE A 994 -27.45 -4.37 -15.83
C ILE A 994 -26.41 -4.50 -16.96
N PRO A 995 -25.86 -5.71 -17.21
CA PRO A 995 -25.01 -5.91 -18.38
C PRO A 995 -25.88 -5.73 -19.63
N ALA A 996 -25.63 -4.65 -20.38
CA ALA A 996 -26.37 -4.33 -21.60
C ALA A 996 -26.36 -5.55 -22.53
N THR A 997 -27.54 -6.10 -22.79
CA THR A 997 -27.70 -7.27 -23.66
C THR A 997 -27.25 -6.92 -25.08
N TYR A 998 -26.91 -7.95 -25.86
CA TYR A 998 -26.43 -7.77 -27.24
C TYR A 998 -27.37 -6.90 -28.10
N CYS A 999 -28.68 -6.91 -27.82
CA CYS A 999 -29.67 -6.07 -28.52
C CYS A 999 -29.64 -4.60 -28.07
N GLU A 1000 -29.40 -4.33 -26.78
CA GLU A 1000 -29.37 -2.96 -26.21
C GLU A 1000 -28.14 -2.16 -26.65
N GLN A 1001 -27.13 -2.81 -27.23
CA GLN A 1001 -25.99 -2.14 -27.87
C GLN A 1001 -26.34 -1.53 -29.25
N PHE A 1002 -27.46 -1.94 -29.88
CA PHE A 1002 -27.85 -1.49 -31.21
C PHE A 1002 -29.13 -0.63 -31.25
N CYS A 1003 -29.92 -0.58 -30.17
CA CYS A 1003 -31.18 0.16 -30.10
C CYS A 1003 -31.20 1.09 -28.87
N PRO A 1004 -31.07 2.42 -29.05
CA PRO A 1004 -31.27 3.38 -27.97
C PRO A 1004 -32.68 3.30 -27.37
N THR A 1005 -32.78 3.46 -26.05
CA THR A 1005 -34.06 3.42 -25.33
C THR A 1005 -34.95 4.62 -25.70
N GLY A 1006 -35.88 4.41 -26.63
CA GLY A 1006 -36.87 5.42 -27.04
C GLY A 1006 -37.63 5.11 -28.32
N GLU A 1007 -37.05 4.34 -29.25
CA GLU A 1007 -37.65 4.06 -30.56
C GLU A 1007 -37.95 2.57 -30.80
N SER A 1008 -38.96 2.29 -31.61
CA SER A 1008 -39.45 0.94 -31.89
C SER A 1008 -38.59 0.22 -32.95
N CYS A 1009 -37.44 -0.30 -32.53
CA CYS A 1009 -36.64 -1.21 -33.35
C CYS A 1009 -37.44 -2.44 -33.79
N VAL A 1010 -37.55 -2.65 -35.10
CA VAL A 1010 -37.95 -3.94 -35.70
C VAL A 1010 -36.73 -4.50 -36.41
N VAL A 1011 -36.29 -5.69 -36.01
CA VAL A 1011 -35.18 -6.41 -36.66
C VAL A 1011 -35.72 -7.14 -37.90
N MET A 1012 -35.04 -6.98 -39.04
CA MET A 1012 -35.14 -7.84 -40.23
C MET A 1012 -33.87 -8.68 -40.37
#